data_AF-A0A9P1BVQ2-F1
#
_entry.id   AF-A0A9P1BVQ2-F1
#
_cell.length_a   1.000
_cell.length_b   1.000
_cell.length_c   1.000
_cell.angle_alpha   90.00
_cell.angle_beta   90.00
_cell.angle_gamma   90.00
#
_symmetry.space_group_name_H-M   'P 1'
#
loop_
_entity.id
_entity.type
_entity.pdbx_description
1 polymer ?
#
loop_
_entity_poly.entity_id
_entity_poly.type
_entity_poly.pdbx_seq_one_letter_code
_entity_poly.pdbx_strand_id
1 'polypeptide(L)'
;REKPAWDSHHLSQQLLEEDALYTLHSAIPSILWHVDPHVAASQLAHHTTAALQQVARPRKTWKRKSHISDNTWMLIESKKFHFKHLRQLTRTWRYTILQVCFHSWRTSTAPGTSNTSTLCQELRCGLPQWLQLHDKAVAQTTRQYRQATQQAKQAIQEEDTAYYQLLRELCTGRGWLFEMRDDLEWLGAFRQLPFELPHALLQNYEEGVHDYAWWQPDPATPLVITCFAQLAACLQQWMLNPTEEAFHNDFFNLLFNFDIPEFQAARIFIAWIETEFQDLHSACDPELYDLLERSHLSMLEDIHIWQLRARRKHLMQCWDRLEQGEPKPARASKKQPMPHQRSHPVLSTYRAMPSVEADRRHWVILHPPKIIKTLGAGPYYVVHLYSGRRRDDDFHHFMQQFLEEGPQQISQSVLVISIDTAIDATMNVHDAKLWAFLLEAARNGQILALLLGPPCETWSGARFEEQVDEEGKPIKGPRPLRGAPDLPWGLEQLSLKELFQILIGNGLLLKGLHLSACVACQGGAVALEHPAPPLQIERPSIWRTAIVKLLCSAGMPFRQYTFQQWKHGAKGVKPTTLLYAHAAIPRVFAANEQPQFVRPTAPLIGRAADGSFKTAVAKEYPAGMNFCFAEAFWLHISARFARHQAPTTIPGASKYVQELAKISACVDRDRSIMPDYQPLH
;
A
#
# COMPACT_ATOMS: atom_id res chain seq x y z
N ARG A 1 25.05 -30.59 -6.42
CA ARG A 1 24.92 -29.13 -6.14
C ARG A 1 25.30 -28.39 -7.42
N GLU A 2 24.39 -27.62 -8.02
CA GLU A 2 24.70 -26.82 -9.21
C GLU A 2 25.61 -25.66 -8.80
N LYS A 3 26.70 -25.44 -9.53
CA LYS A 3 27.57 -24.28 -9.33
C LYS A 3 26.77 -23.02 -9.65
N PRO A 4 26.79 -21.98 -8.80
CA PRO A 4 26.14 -20.72 -9.14
C PRO A 4 26.76 -20.13 -10.41
N ALA A 5 25.94 -19.64 -11.33
CA ALA A 5 26.41 -18.94 -12.52
C ALA A 5 26.37 -17.43 -12.25
N TRP A 6 27.55 -16.82 -12.16
CA TRP A 6 27.74 -15.37 -12.03
C TRP A 6 28.01 -14.75 -13.40
N ASP A 7 27.68 -13.46 -13.56
CA ASP A 7 28.11 -12.68 -14.72
C ASP A 7 29.61 -12.38 -14.57
N SER A 8 30.45 -12.88 -15.48
CA SER A 8 31.90 -12.77 -15.38
C SER A 8 32.40 -11.32 -15.35
N HIS A 9 31.70 -10.40 -16.04
CA HIS A 9 32.11 -9.00 -16.13
C HIS A 9 31.71 -8.21 -14.87
N HIS A 10 30.54 -8.52 -14.31
CA HIS A 10 30.08 -7.88 -13.07
C HIS A 10 30.83 -8.41 -11.85
N LEU A 11 31.10 -9.72 -11.83
CA LEU A 11 31.92 -10.35 -10.81
C LEU A 11 33.34 -9.78 -10.83
N SER A 12 33.96 -9.59 -12.01
CA SER A 12 35.30 -8.98 -12.08
C SER A 12 35.33 -7.54 -11.57
N GLN A 13 34.27 -6.75 -11.75
CA GLN A 13 34.20 -5.38 -11.22
C GLN A 13 34.01 -5.37 -9.70
N GLN A 14 33.15 -6.24 -9.16
CA GLN A 14 32.96 -6.37 -7.72
C GLN A 14 34.21 -6.90 -7.01
N LEU A 15 35.00 -7.74 -7.66
CA LEU A 15 36.28 -8.25 -7.13
C LEU A 15 37.42 -7.20 -7.15
N LEU A 16 37.21 -6.03 -7.78
CA LEU A 16 38.18 -4.92 -7.78
C LEU A 16 37.92 -3.93 -6.63
N GLU A 17 36.80 -4.06 -5.91
CA GLU A 17 36.52 -3.26 -4.72
C GLU A 17 37.38 -3.77 -3.54
N GLU A 18 38.07 -2.86 -2.83
CA GLU A 18 38.97 -3.22 -1.73
C GLU A 18 38.26 -4.03 -0.63
N ASP A 19 37.01 -3.68 -0.31
CA ASP A 19 36.20 -4.38 0.69
C ASP A 19 35.87 -5.83 0.29
N ALA A 20 35.67 -6.08 -1.00
CA ALA A 20 35.41 -7.40 -1.54
C ALA A 20 36.68 -8.29 -1.49
N LEU A 21 37.85 -7.71 -1.78
CA LEU A 21 39.14 -8.38 -1.67
C LEU A 21 39.48 -8.70 -0.20
N TYR A 22 39.22 -7.75 0.72
CA TYR A 22 39.42 -7.95 2.15
C TYR A 22 38.51 -9.06 2.71
N THR A 23 37.25 -9.08 2.29
CA THR A 23 36.28 -10.12 2.68
C THR A 23 36.69 -11.49 2.14
N LEU A 24 37.19 -11.57 0.90
CA LEU A 24 37.70 -12.82 0.34
C LEU A 24 38.98 -13.30 1.02
N HIS A 25 39.90 -12.39 1.33
CA HIS A 25 41.16 -12.74 1.99
C HIS A 25 40.93 -13.25 3.41
N SER A 26 40.04 -12.59 4.16
CA SER A 26 39.70 -12.99 5.54
C SER A 26 38.89 -14.29 5.61
N ALA A 27 38.07 -14.59 4.59
CA ALA A 27 37.21 -15.78 4.57
C ALA A 27 37.89 -17.06 4.05
N ILE A 28 39.05 -16.96 3.38
CA ILE A 28 39.80 -18.11 2.85
C ILE A 28 40.94 -18.47 3.82
N PRO A 29 40.83 -19.56 4.60
CA PRO A 29 41.86 -19.93 5.56
C PRO A 29 43.14 -20.44 4.87
N SER A 30 44.30 -20.18 5.48
CA SER A 30 45.56 -20.77 5.02
C SER A 30 45.57 -22.27 5.31
N ILE A 31 45.60 -23.09 4.26
CA ILE A 31 45.67 -24.54 4.41
C ILE A 31 47.11 -24.94 4.74
N LEU A 32 47.29 -25.81 5.73
CA LEU A 32 48.60 -26.31 6.15
C LEU A 32 49.26 -27.09 5.01
N TRP A 33 50.55 -26.87 4.81
CA TRP A 33 51.32 -27.38 3.66
C TRP A 33 51.39 -28.92 3.55
N HIS A 34 51.05 -29.65 4.62
CA HIS A 34 51.08 -31.11 4.64
C HIS A 34 49.74 -31.77 4.24
N VAL A 35 48.71 -30.98 3.93
CA VAL A 35 47.41 -31.49 3.45
C VAL A 35 47.53 -31.93 2.00
N ASP A 36 46.94 -33.08 1.66
CA ASP A 36 46.91 -33.62 0.29
C ASP A 36 46.43 -32.56 -0.72
N PRO A 37 47.08 -32.42 -1.90
CA PRO A 37 46.75 -31.36 -2.86
C PRO A 37 45.31 -31.38 -3.36
N HIS A 38 44.69 -32.55 -3.51
CA HIS A 38 43.31 -32.67 -3.98
C HIS A 38 42.30 -32.32 -2.89
N VAL A 39 42.62 -32.66 -1.64
CA VAL A 39 41.84 -32.25 -0.47
C VAL A 39 41.96 -30.74 -0.25
N ALA A 40 43.18 -30.19 -0.33
CA ALA A 40 43.44 -28.77 -0.24
C ALA A 40 42.72 -27.97 -1.33
N ALA A 41 42.77 -28.44 -2.59
CA ALA A 41 42.05 -27.81 -3.70
C ALA A 41 40.52 -27.85 -3.51
N SER A 42 39.98 -28.94 -2.97
CA SER A 42 38.55 -29.07 -2.68
C SER A 42 38.10 -28.16 -1.55
N GLN A 43 38.90 -28.04 -0.50
CA GLN A 43 38.67 -27.13 0.63
C GLN A 43 38.74 -25.67 0.16
N LEU A 44 39.79 -25.28 -0.57
CA LEU A 44 39.89 -23.93 -1.15
C LEU A 44 38.69 -23.63 -2.05
N ALA A 45 38.34 -24.51 -2.98
CA ALA A 45 37.18 -24.30 -3.85
C ALA A 45 35.88 -24.13 -3.06
N HIS A 46 35.70 -24.88 -1.96
CA HIS A 46 34.53 -24.75 -1.09
C HIS A 46 34.50 -23.40 -0.36
N HIS A 47 35.60 -23.02 0.29
CA HIS A 47 35.71 -21.75 1.03
C HIS A 47 35.60 -20.54 0.09
N THR A 48 36.27 -20.58 -1.06
CA THR A 48 36.15 -19.54 -2.09
C THR A 48 34.72 -19.44 -2.63
N THR A 49 34.03 -20.55 -2.88
CA THR A 49 32.64 -20.52 -3.36
C THR A 49 31.69 -19.93 -2.31
N ALA A 50 31.90 -20.26 -1.03
CA ALA A 50 31.10 -19.72 0.08
C ALA A 50 31.35 -18.22 0.29
N ALA A 51 32.62 -17.80 0.27
CA ALA A 51 33.00 -16.40 0.37
C ALA A 51 32.48 -15.58 -0.83
N LEU A 52 32.56 -16.12 -2.05
CA LEU A 52 32.01 -15.49 -3.24
C LEU A 52 30.48 -15.31 -3.18
N GLN A 53 29.74 -16.14 -2.46
CA GLN A 53 28.30 -15.95 -2.27
C GLN A 53 27.97 -14.77 -1.33
N GLN A 54 28.90 -14.41 -0.44
CA GLN A 54 28.76 -13.26 0.46
C GLN A 54 29.05 -11.94 -0.27
N VAL A 55 30.00 -11.97 -1.21
CA VAL A 55 30.46 -10.80 -1.97
C VAL A 55 29.67 -10.58 -3.28
N ALA A 56 29.29 -11.66 -3.99
CA ALA A 56 28.64 -11.58 -5.29
C ALA A 56 27.32 -12.38 -5.36
N ARG A 57 26.23 -11.69 -5.74
CA ARG A 57 24.89 -12.30 -5.83
C ARG A 57 24.78 -13.24 -7.04
N PRO A 58 24.35 -14.51 -6.87
CA PRO A 58 24.09 -15.40 -7.99
C PRO A 58 22.84 -14.97 -8.76
N ARG A 59 22.83 -15.21 -10.08
CA ARG A 59 21.74 -14.82 -10.99
C ARG A 59 20.43 -15.53 -10.61
N LYS A 60 19.34 -14.79 -10.38
CA LYS A 60 17.99 -15.38 -10.22
C LYS A 60 17.61 -16.13 -11.50
N THR A 61 17.32 -17.43 -11.39
CA THR A 61 16.79 -18.23 -12.49
C THR A 61 15.41 -17.73 -12.89
N TRP A 62 15.26 -17.29 -14.14
CA TRP A 62 14.01 -16.76 -14.70
C TRP A 62 12.88 -17.80 -14.71
N LYS A 63 11.72 -17.45 -14.14
CA LYS A 63 10.50 -18.27 -14.08
C LYS A 63 9.59 -17.93 -15.28
N ARG A 64 9.16 -18.93 -16.06
CA ARG A 64 8.46 -18.77 -17.35
C ARG A 64 7.01 -18.29 -17.25
N LYS A 65 6.33 -18.56 -16.12
CA LYS A 65 4.95 -18.18 -15.83
C LYS A 65 4.91 -17.44 -14.49
N SER A 66 4.50 -16.17 -14.52
CA SER A 66 4.57 -15.25 -13.38
C SER A 66 3.33 -15.29 -12.48
N HIS A 67 2.20 -15.80 -12.97
CA HIS A 67 0.98 -16.02 -12.19
C HIS A 67 1.04 -17.29 -11.33
N ILE A 68 2.09 -18.11 -11.49
CA ILE A 68 2.25 -19.34 -10.71
C ILE A 68 2.82 -19.03 -9.33
N SER A 69 2.17 -19.52 -8.28
CA SER A 69 2.54 -19.30 -6.88
C SER A 69 3.90 -19.91 -6.52
N ASP A 70 4.56 -19.38 -5.48
CA ASP A 70 5.84 -19.94 -5.02
C ASP A 70 5.70 -21.39 -4.50
N ASN A 71 4.54 -21.74 -3.92
CA ASN A 71 4.22 -23.11 -3.53
C ASN A 71 4.17 -24.05 -4.74
N THR A 72 3.51 -23.65 -5.82
CA THR A 72 3.49 -24.41 -7.08
C THR A 72 4.87 -24.49 -7.72
N TRP A 73 5.70 -23.45 -7.59
CA TRP A 73 7.11 -23.50 -7.99
C TRP A 73 7.94 -24.45 -7.14
N MET A 74 7.69 -24.58 -5.84
CA MET A 74 8.34 -25.59 -5.00
C MET A 74 8.03 -27.02 -5.47
N LEU A 75 6.79 -27.28 -5.90
CA LEU A 75 6.41 -28.56 -6.51
C LEU A 75 7.15 -28.81 -7.84
N ILE A 76 7.32 -27.77 -8.67
CA ILE A 76 8.09 -27.84 -9.92
C ILE A 76 9.58 -28.12 -9.64
N GLU A 77 10.17 -27.47 -8.64
CA GLU A 77 11.56 -27.70 -8.26
C GLU A 77 11.77 -29.08 -7.63
N SER A 78 10.81 -29.55 -6.81
CA SER A 78 10.80 -30.94 -6.30
C SER A 78 10.78 -31.97 -7.44
N LYS A 79 9.92 -31.76 -8.45
CA LYS A 79 9.91 -32.59 -9.67
C LYS A 79 11.28 -32.58 -10.38
N LYS A 80 11.88 -31.40 -10.57
CA LYS A 80 13.21 -31.27 -11.21
C LYS A 80 14.31 -31.96 -10.40
N PHE A 81 14.25 -31.86 -9.08
CA PHE A 81 15.19 -32.52 -8.18
C PHE A 81 15.16 -34.04 -8.36
N HIS A 82 13.98 -34.67 -8.29
CA HIS A 82 13.86 -36.11 -8.49
C HIS A 82 14.28 -36.55 -9.91
N PHE A 83 13.99 -35.75 -10.94
CA PHE A 83 14.46 -36.02 -12.30
C PHE A 83 15.99 -35.99 -12.42
N LYS A 84 16.65 -35.00 -11.81
CA LYS A 84 18.12 -34.91 -11.78
C LYS A 84 18.71 -36.08 -11.00
N HIS A 85 18.10 -36.46 -9.88
CA HIS A 85 18.54 -37.60 -9.07
C HIS A 85 18.44 -38.92 -9.84
N LEU A 86 17.36 -39.16 -10.59
CA LEU A 86 17.25 -40.31 -11.49
C LEU A 86 18.37 -40.37 -12.52
N ARG A 87 18.70 -39.24 -13.18
CA ARG A 87 19.83 -39.18 -14.13
C ARG A 87 21.17 -39.47 -13.45
N GLN A 88 21.35 -39.01 -12.21
CA GLN A 88 22.54 -39.30 -11.42
C GLN A 88 22.64 -40.79 -11.07
N LEU A 89 21.54 -41.43 -10.68
CA LEU A 89 21.50 -42.88 -10.43
C LEU A 89 21.84 -43.66 -11.70
N THR A 90 21.31 -43.27 -12.86
CA THR A 90 21.67 -43.91 -14.15
C THR A 90 23.16 -43.73 -14.47
N ARG A 91 23.72 -42.54 -14.23
CA ARG A 91 25.16 -42.28 -14.45
C ARG A 91 26.04 -43.10 -13.52
N THR A 92 25.67 -43.18 -12.24
CA THR A 92 26.39 -43.95 -11.22
C THR A 92 26.41 -45.42 -11.61
N TRP A 93 25.28 -45.98 -12.04
CA TRP A 93 25.20 -47.35 -12.58
C TRP A 93 26.15 -47.58 -13.75
N ARG A 94 26.08 -46.73 -14.78
CA ARG A 94 26.97 -46.88 -15.95
C ARG A 94 28.44 -46.81 -15.56
N TYR A 95 28.81 -45.89 -14.67
CA TYR A 95 30.18 -45.73 -14.22
C TYR A 95 30.65 -46.94 -13.40
N THR A 96 29.85 -47.39 -12.43
CA THR A 96 30.16 -48.57 -11.61
C THR A 96 30.30 -49.83 -12.47
N ILE A 97 29.40 -50.06 -13.42
CA ILE A 97 29.48 -51.21 -14.33
C ILE A 97 30.71 -51.13 -15.22
N LEU A 98 31.00 -49.98 -15.83
CA LEU A 98 32.21 -49.80 -16.63
C LEU A 98 33.48 -50.00 -15.81
N GLN A 99 33.53 -49.49 -14.58
CA GLN A 99 34.64 -49.69 -13.66
C GLN A 99 34.86 -51.18 -13.38
N VAL A 100 33.80 -51.93 -13.08
CA VAL A 100 33.88 -53.39 -12.88
C VAL A 100 34.37 -54.10 -14.14
N CYS A 101 33.86 -53.73 -15.32
CA CYS A 101 34.28 -54.30 -16.59
C CYS A 101 35.77 -54.03 -16.89
N PHE A 102 36.22 -52.78 -16.77
CA PHE A 102 37.61 -52.40 -17.04
C PHE A 102 38.59 -53.00 -16.03
N HIS A 103 38.23 -53.06 -14.74
CA HIS A 103 39.05 -53.72 -13.73
C HIS A 103 39.16 -55.22 -14.01
N SER A 104 38.05 -55.89 -14.34
CA SER A 104 38.04 -57.31 -14.68
C SER A 104 38.87 -57.60 -15.94
N TRP A 105 38.79 -56.74 -16.95
CA TRP A 105 39.61 -56.85 -18.17
C TRP A 105 41.10 -56.68 -17.86
N ARG A 106 41.47 -55.63 -17.10
CA ARG A 106 42.87 -55.34 -16.72
C ARG A 106 43.51 -56.47 -15.91
N THR A 107 42.74 -57.19 -15.09
CA THR A 107 43.23 -58.39 -14.36
C THR A 107 43.33 -59.64 -15.23
N SER A 108 42.67 -59.68 -16.38
CA SER A 108 42.66 -60.85 -17.28
C SER A 108 43.84 -60.86 -18.27
N THR A 109 44.62 -59.77 -18.35
CA THR A 109 45.72 -59.58 -19.33
C THR A 109 47.13 -59.75 -18.76
N ALA A 110 47.29 -60.20 -17.51
CA ALA A 110 48.60 -60.49 -16.92
C ALA A 110 48.83 -62.01 -16.83
N PRO A 111 49.59 -62.63 -17.76
CA PRO A 111 49.96 -64.03 -17.65
C PRO A 111 51.12 -64.14 -16.65
N GLY A 112 50.87 -64.72 -15.47
CA GLY A 112 51.94 -65.21 -14.59
C GLY A 112 51.89 -64.86 -13.11
N THR A 113 50.96 -64.03 -12.62
CA THR A 113 50.82 -63.78 -11.18
C THR A 113 49.45 -64.21 -10.67
N SER A 114 49.43 -65.30 -9.90
CA SER A 114 48.28 -65.90 -9.22
C SER A 114 47.76 -65.07 -8.03
N ASN A 115 47.71 -63.74 -8.16
CA ASN A 115 47.04 -62.87 -7.21
C ASN A 115 45.90 -62.20 -7.96
N THR A 116 44.72 -62.83 -7.93
CA THR A 116 43.47 -62.11 -8.20
C THR A 116 43.48 -60.93 -7.23
N SER A 117 43.63 -59.71 -7.74
CA SER A 117 43.61 -58.50 -6.91
C SER A 117 42.45 -58.60 -5.92
N THR A 118 42.70 -58.49 -4.61
CA THR A 118 41.70 -58.57 -3.53
C THR A 118 40.47 -57.70 -3.86
N LEU A 119 40.73 -56.56 -4.51
CA LEU A 119 39.74 -55.62 -5.03
C LEU A 119 38.76 -56.24 -6.06
N CYS A 120 39.23 -57.12 -6.95
CA CYS A 120 38.38 -57.79 -7.94
C CYS A 120 37.47 -58.86 -7.32
N GLN A 121 37.91 -59.52 -6.25
CA GLN A 121 37.04 -60.43 -5.48
C GLN A 121 36.01 -59.64 -4.67
N GLU A 122 36.43 -58.57 -3.99
CA GLU A 122 35.52 -57.67 -3.26
C GLU A 122 34.44 -57.06 -4.17
N LEU A 123 34.82 -56.59 -5.37
CA LEU A 123 33.87 -56.07 -6.36
C LEU A 123 32.91 -57.15 -6.87
N ARG A 124 33.37 -58.39 -7.10
CA ARG A 124 32.49 -59.49 -7.53
C ARG A 124 31.50 -59.90 -6.45
N CYS A 125 31.91 -59.91 -5.18
CA CYS A 125 31.05 -60.25 -4.05
C CYS A 125 30.07 -59.11 -3.69
N GLY A 126 30.51 -57.85 -3.78
CA GLY A 126 29.70 -56.68 -3.42
C GLY A 126 28.74 -56.19 -4.51
N LEU A 127 29.01 -56.48 -5.79
CA LEU A 127 28.21 -55.98 -6.91
C LEU A 127 26.73 -56.42 -6.88
N PRO A 128 26.37 -57.68 -6.57
CA PRO A 128 24.96 -58.09 -6.50
C PRO A 128 24.17 -57.31 -5.42
N GLN A 129 24.77 -57.09 -4.25
CA GLN A 129 24.16 -56.30 -3.17
C GLN A 129 24.03 -54.82 -3.56
N TRP A 130 25.06 -54.27 -4.20
CA TRP A 130 25.04 -52.91 -4.72
C TRP A 130 23.95 -52.71 -5.78
N LEU A 131 23.78 -53.67 -6.70
CA LEU A 131 22.71 -53.66 -7.71
C LEU A 131 21.32 -53.67 -7.07
N GLN A 132 21.10 -54.49 -6.05
CA GLN A 132 19.81 -54.49 -5.32
C GLN A 132 19.52 -53.16 -4.62
N LEU A 133 20.54 -52.52 -4.02
CA LEU A 133 20.40 -51.20 -3.40
C LEU A 133 20.14 -50.12 -4.45
N HIS A 134 20.81 -50.21 -5.60
CA HIS A 134 20.61 -49.31 -6.73
C HIS A 134 19.20 -49.41 -7.30
N ASP A 135 18.69 -50.63 -7.52
CA ASP A 135 17.33 -50.88 -8.01
C ASP A 135 16.28 -50.31 -7.04
N LYS A 136 16.47 -50.51 -5.72
CA LYS A 136 15.61 -49.91 -4.69
C LYS A 136 15.64 -48.38 -4.75
N ALA A 137 16.82 -47.77 -4.86
CA ALA A 137 16.96 -46.32 -4.96
C ALA A 137 16.32 -45.75 -6.24
N VAL A 138 16.45 -46.45 -7.37
CA VAL A 138 15.80 -46.10 -8.64
C VAL A 138 14.28 -46.20 -8.51
N ALA A 139 13.76 -47.28 -7.93
CA ALA A 139 12.32 -47.48 -7.75
C ALA A 139 11.71 -46.39 -6.84
N GLN A 140 12.35 -46.09 -5.70
CA GLN A 140 11.91 -45.05 -4.77
C GLN A 140 11.93 -43.66 -5.43
N THR A 141 13.04 -43.29 -6.08
CA THR A 141 13.16 -41.99 -6.74
C THR A 141 12.18 -41.86 -7.92
N THR A 142 11.90 -42.96 -8.63
CA THR A 142 10.91 -42.99 -9.72
C THR A 142 9.49 -42.75 -9.19
N ARG A 143 9.13 -43.37 -8.06
CA ARG A 143 7.83 -43.14 -7.40
C ARG A 143 7.69 -41.68 -6.98
N GLN A 144 8.71 -41.12 -6.32
CA GLN A 144 8.72 -39.72 -5.88
C GLN A 144 8.62 -38.74 -7.07
N TYR A 145 9.33 -39.02 -8.17
CA TYR A 145 9.23 -38.23 -9.40
C TYR A 145 7.81 -38.23 -9.99
N ARG A 146 7.14 -39.39 -10.01
CA ARG A 146 5.75 -39.51 -10.51
C ARG A 146 4.79 -38.71 -9.65
N GLN A 147 4.90 -38.82 -8.32
CA GLN A 147 4.07 -38.08 -7.38
C GLN A 147 4.24 -36.55 -7.52
N ALA A 148 5.49 -36.07 -7.51
CA ALA A 148 5.79 -34.65 -7.70
C ALA A 148 5.33 -34.14 -9.08
N THR A 149 5.37 -34.99 -10.11
CA THR A 149 4.86 -34.64 -11.44
C THR A 149 3.35 -34.44 -11.45
N GLN A 150 2.59 -35.30 -10.75
CA GLN A 150 1.14 -35.19 -10.66
C GLN A 150 0.72 -33.94 -9.87
N GLN A 151 1.34 -33.71 -8.71
CA GLN A 151 1.07 -32.53 -7.87
C GLN A 151 1.39 -31.23 -8.60
N ALA A 152 2.56 -31.14 -9.23
CA ALA A 152 2.92 -29.95 -10.01
C ALA A 152 1.97 -29.74 -11.20
N LYS A 153 1.54 -30.80 -11.90
CA LYS A 153 0.60 -30.68 -13.01
C LYS A 153 -0.75 -30.15 -12.56
N GLN A 154 -1.30 -30.69 -11.47
CA GLN A 154 -2.60 -30.28 -10.94
C GLN A 154 -2.59 -28.82 -10.48
N ALA A 155 -1.61 -28.42 -9.68
CA ALA A 155 -1.49 -27.06 -9.18
C ALA A 155 -1.31 -26.03 -10.31
N ILE A 156 -0.55 -26.37 -11.36
CA ILE A 156 -0.42 -25.52 -12.57
C ILE A 156 -1.76 -25.39 -13.30
N GLN A 157 -2.54 -26.48 -13.41
CA GLN A 157 -3.83 -26.47 -14.12
C GLN A 157 -4.90 -25.66 -13.37
N GLU A 158 -4.92 -25.73 -12.05
CA GLU A 158 -5.83 -24.95 -11.20
C GLU A 158 -5.52 -23.45 -11.32
N GLU A 159 -4.25 -23.07 -11.17
CA GLU A 159 -3.81 -21.66 -11.27
C GLU A 159 -3.93 -21.12 -12.70
N ASP A 160 -3.68 -21.93 -13.74
CA ASP A 160 -3.92 -21.53 -15.14
C ASP A 160 -5.42 -21.33 -15.41
N THR A 161 -6.29 -22.22 -14.92
CA THR A 161 -7.75 -22.12 -15.11
C THR A 161 -8.30 -20.82 -14.52
N ALA A 162 -7.96 -20.52 -13.27
CA ALA A 162 -8.37 -19.29 -12.59
C ALA A 162 -7.89 -18.05 -13.36
N TYR A 163 -6.63 -18.06 -13.80
CA TYR A 163 -6.04 -16.97 -14.57
C TYR A 163 -6.77 -16.71 -15.90
N TYR A 164 -7.10 -17.76 -16.66
CA TYR A 164 -7.77 -17.61 -17.96
C TYR A 164 -9.28 -17.30 -17.85
N GLN A 165 -9.93 -17.68 -16.75
CA GLN A 165 -11.31 -17.28 -16.46
C GLN A 165 -11.44 -15.77 -16.24
N LEU A 166 -10.55 -15.19 -15.42
CA LEU A 166 -10.46 -13.73 -15.20
C LEU A 166 -10.24 -12.94 -16.50
N LEU A 167 -9.35 -13.42 -17.38
CA LEU A 167 -9.11 -12.82 -18.70
C LEU A 167 -10.34 -12.90 -19.62
N ARG A 168 -11.11 -13.99 -19.54
CA ARG A 168 -12.30 -14.19 -20.36
C ARG A 168 -13.44 -13.29 -19.92
N GLU A 169 -13.66 -13.11 -18.62
CA GLU A 169 -14.66 -12.19 -18.07
C GLU A 169 -14.42 -10.75 -18.55
N LEU A 170 -13.17 -10.28 -18.47
CA LEU A 170 -12.75 -8.98 -18.99
C LEU A 170 -13.07 -8.79 -20.48
N CYS A 171 -12.81 -9.81 -21.31
CA CYS A 171 -13.05 -9.75 -22.75
C CYS A 171 -14.53 -9.88 -23.16
N THR A 172 -15.39 -10.43 -22.29
CA THR A 172 -16.80 -10.74 -22.63
C THR A 172 -17.80 -9.75 -22.05
N GLY A 173 -17.34 -8.71 -21.37
CA GLY A 173 -18.20 -7.67 -20.79
C GLY A 173 -19.08 -8.18 -19.65
N ARG A 174 -18.60 -9.16 -18.89
CA ARG A 174 -19.29 -9.73 -17.74
C ARG A 174 -18.33 -9.83 -16.56
N GLY A 175 -18.85 -9.74 -15.34
CA GLY A 175 -18.06 -9.83 -14.12
C GLY A 175 -17.54 -8.48 -13.64
N TRP A 176 -17.04 -8.47 -12.41
CA TRP A 176 -16.75 -7.26 -11.63
C TRP A 176 -15.75 -6.29 -12.29
N LEU A 177 -14.84 -6.79 -13.14
CA LEU A 177 -13.85 -5.99 -13.86
C LEU A 177 -14.47 -5.13 -14.97
N PHE A 178 -15.61 -5.57 -15.53
CA PHE A 178 -16.43 -4.80 -16.47
C PHE A 178 -17.35 -3.81 -15.73
N GLU A 179 -17.97 -4.21 -14.62
CA GLU A 179 -18.80 -3.31 -13.80
C GLU A 179 -17.99 -2.13 -13.25
N MET A 180 -16.73 -2.35 -12.85
CA MET A 180 -15.83 -1.26 -12.46
C MET A 180 -15.49 -0.32 -13.62
N ARG A 181 -15.49 -0.83 -14.86
CA ARG A 181 -15.32 -0.01 -16.07
C ARG A 181 -16.58 0.81 -16.35
N ASP A 182 -17.78 0.24 -16.21
CA ASP A 182 -19.05 0.97 -16.32
C ASP A 182 -19.20 2.05 -15.24
N ASP A 183 -18.81 1.78 -13.99
CA ASP A 183 -18.79 2.77 -12.89
C ASP A 183 -17.81 3.92 -13.18
N LEU A 184 -16.67 3.62 -13.81
CA LEU A 184 -15.69 4.61 -14.25
C LEU A 184 -16.15 5.37 -15.51
N GLU A 185 -16.91 4.73 -16.41
CA GLU A 185 -17.52 5.36 -17.59
C GLU A 185 -18.71 6.27 -17.20
N TRP A 186 -19.49 5.92 -16.17
CA TRP A 186 -20.52 6.79 -15.56
C TRP A 186 -19.91 8.06 -14.95
N LEU A 187 -18.78 7.95 -14.23
CA LEU A 187 -17.99 9.11 -13.78
C LEU A 187 -17.40 9.92 -14.94
N GLY A 188 -17.19 9.30 -16.10
CA GLY A 188 -16.71 9.93 -17.33
C GLY A 188 -17.77 10.73 -18.10
N ALA A 189 -19.05 10.68 -17.71
CA ALA A 189 -20.14 11.42 -18.35
C ALA A 189 -20.13 12.93 -18.04
N PHE A 190 -19.32 13.39 -17.08
CA PHE A 190 -19.14 14.81 -16.72
C PHE A 190 -18.18 15.58 -17.65
N ARG A 191 -18.17 15.31 -18.96
CA ARG A 191 -17.26 15.97 -19.92
C ARG A 191 -17.77 17.33 -20.40
N GLN A 192 -16.88 18.34 -20.35
CA GLN A 192 -16.48 19.14 -21.52
C GLN A 192 -15.10 19.82 -21.30
N LEU A 193 -14.26 19.76 -22.34
CA LEU A 193 -13.00 20.51 -22.63
C LEU A 193 -13.30 21.44 -23.85
N PRO A 194 -12.42 22.36 -24.38
CA PRO A 194 -10.94 22.47 -24.26
C PRO A 194 -10.28 23.90 -24.32
N PHE A 195 -8.93 23.94 -24.31
CA PHE A 195 -7.95 24.91 -24.88
C PHE A 195 -7.29 26.03 -24.00
N GLU A 196 -5.98 26.23 -24.27
CA GLU A 196 -5.12 27.41 -24.02
C GLU A 196 -4.10 27.46 -22.85
N LEU A 197 -3.23 26.44 -22.68
CA LEU A 197 -2.10 26.51 -21.73
C LEU A 197 -1.05 27.61 -22.06
N PRO A 198 -0.62 27.82 -23.33
CA PRO A 198 0.36 28.86 -23.66
C PRO A 198 -0.16 30.29 -23.43
N HIS A 199 -1.43 30.53 -23.74
CA HIS A 199 -2.07 31.82 -23.52
C HIS A 199 -2.23 32.11 -22.02
N ALA A 200 -2.61 31.09 -21.24
CA ALA A 200 -2.72 31.20 -19.79
C ALA A 200 -1.38 31.53 -19.09
N LEU A 201 -0.24 31.04 -19.61
CA LEU A 201 1.10 31.36 -19.09
C LEU A 201 1.52 32.80 -19.35
N LEU A 202 1.26 33.28 -20.57
CA LEU A 202 1.51 34.68 -20.96
C LEU A 202 0.64 35.63 -20.13
N GLN A 203 -0.67 35.35 -20.07
CA GLN A 203 -1.62 36.16 -19.32
C GLN A 203 -1.27 36.21 -17.82
N ASN A 204 -0.92 35.07 -17.21
CA ASN A 204 -0.52 35.04 -15.81
C ASN A 204 0.78 35.80 -15.55
N TYR A 205 1.74 35.77 -16.47
CA TYR A 205 2.98 36.55 -16.33
C TYR A 205 2.71 38.05 -16.38
N GLU A 206 1.93 38.51 -17.36
CA GLU A 206 1.54 39.92 -17.52
C GLU A 206 0.78 40.44 -16.30
N GLU A 207 -0.17 39.65 -15.79
CA GLU A 207 -0.93 39.95 -14.57
C GLU A 207 0.01 40.19 -13.37
N GLY A 208 1.00 39.32 -13.15
CA GLY A 208 1.88 39.43 -11.98
C GLY A 208 3.06 40.40 -12.08
N VAL A 209 3.32 41.01 -13.25
CA VAL A 209 4.40 42.01 -13.40
C VAL A 209 4.06 43.29 -12.67
N HIS A 210 2.81 43.73 -12.73
CA HIS A 210 2.35 44.97 -12.10
C HIS A 210 2.23 44.85 -10.57
N ASP A 211 2.05 43.62 -10.08
CA ASP A 211 1.79 43.33 -8.66
C ASP A 211 3.05 42.85 -7.91
N TYR A 212 4.25 43.08 -8.46
CA TYR A 212 5.52 42.61 -7.86
C TYR A 212 5.54 41.10 -7.59
N ALA A 213 4.67 40.31 -8.22
CA ALA A 213 4.52 38.88 -7.91
C ALA A 213 5.78 38.07 -8.21
N TRP A 214 6.61 38.57 -9.13
CA TRP A 214 7.88 37.95 -9.53
C TRP A 214 9.11 38.57 -8.85
N TRP A 215 8.92 39.65 -8.09
CA TRP A 215 9.99 40.28 -7.29
C TRP A 215 10.35 39.39 -6.10
N GLN A 216 11.64 39.30 -5.78
CA GLN A 216 12.13 38.55 -4.63
C GLN A 216 12.74 39.53 -3.62
N PRO A 217 12.14 39.69 -2.43
CA PRO A 217 12.73 40.51 -1.38
C PRO A 217 14.02 39.84 -0.90
N ASP A 218 15.11 40.60 -0.88
CA ASP A 218 16.39 40.14 -0.33
C ASP A 218 16.35 40.28 1.20
N PRO A 219 16.44 39.16 1.96
CA PRO A 219 16.41 39.18 3.42
C PRO A 219 17.51 40.03 4.05
N ALA A 220 18.61 40.31 3.34
CA ALA A 220 19.70 41.14 3.83
C ALA A 220 19.43 42.65 3.70
N THR A 221 18.36 43.06 3.02
CA THR A 221 18.06 44.48 2.81
C THR A 221 17.47 45.11 4.08
N PRO A 222 17.90 46.31 4.50
CA PRO A 222 17.39 46.99 5.70
C PRO A 222 15.86 47.11 5.75
N LEU A 223 15.23 47.32 4.59
CA LEU A 223 13.77 47.34 4.42
C LEU A 223 13.14 46.01 4.85
N VAL A 224 13.62 44.89 4.30
CA VAL A 224 13.05 43.55 4.54
C VAL A 224 13.25 43.14 5.99
N ILE A 225 14.44 43.41 6.56
CA ILE A 225 14.74 43.18 7.98
C ILE A 225 13.75 43.96 8.87
N THR A 226 13.51 45.23 8.55
CA THR A 226 12.60 46.08 9.34
C THR A 226 11.16 45.59 9.24
N CYS A 227 10.68 45.26 8.04
CA CYS A 227 9.33 44.72 7.84
C CYS A 227 9.15 43.35 8.52
N PHE A 228 10.12 42.45 8.43
CA PHE A 228 10.08 41.14 9.10
C PHE A 228 10.00 41.28 10.62
N ALA A 229 10.77 42.21 11.20
CA ALA A 229 10.69 42.51 12.63
C ALA A 229 9.31 43.06 13.05
N GLN A 230 8.70 43.91 12.22
CA GLN A 230 7.36 44.44 12.48
C GLN A 230 6.27 43.37 12.34
N LEU A 231 6.38 42.47 11.36
CA LEU A 231 5.50 41.31 11.19
C LEU A 231 5.59 40.34 12.38
N ALA A 232 6.80 40.08 12.85
CA ALA A 232 7.03 39.26 14.05
C ALA A 232 6.45 39.91 15.31
N ALA A 233 6.59 41.23 15.48
CA ALA A 233 5.99 41.95 16.60
C ALA A 233 4.44 41.93 16.54
N CYS A 234 3.87 42.08 15.34
CA CYS A 234 2.43 41.97 15.11
C CYS A 234 1.90 40.58 15.48
N LEU A 235 2.63 39.51 15.10
CA LEU A 235 2.29 38.15 15.49
C LEU A 235 2.26 37.98 17.01
N GLN A 236 3.27 38.51 17.72
CA GLN A 236 3.33 38.44 19.19
C GLN A 236 2.18 39.22 19.85
N GLN A 237 1.75 40.34 19.26
CA GLN A 237 0.61 41.11 19.75
C GLN A 237 -0.72 40.39 19.50
N TRP A 238 -0.91 39.81 18.32
CA TRP A 238 -2.09 39.01 17.97
C TRP A 238 -2.29 37.82 18.92
N MET A 239 -1.19 37.17 19.33
CA MET A 239 -1.22 36.05 20.30
C MET A 239 -1.87 36.41 21.64
N LEU A 240 -2.01 37.70 21.99
CA LEU A 240 -2.66 38.15 23.22
C LEU A 240 -4.20 38.04 23.16
N ASN A 241 -4.79 38.17 21.96
CA ASN A 241 -6.23 38.04 21.72
C ASN A 241 -6.48 37.37 20.35
N PRO A 242 -6.21 36.06 20.24
CA PRO A 242 -6.11 35.40 18.95
C PRO A 242 -7.50 35.09 18.37
N THR A 243 -7.82 35.72 17.24
CA THR A 243 -8.93 35.34 16.36
C THR A 243 -8.49 35.47 14.90
N GLU A 244 -9.13 34.74 14.00
CA GLU A 244 -8.85 34.82 12.56
C GLU A 244 -9.13 36.23 12.02
N GLU A 245 -10.22 36.86 12.46
CA GLU A 245 -10.55 38.25 12.12
C GLU A 245 -9.49 39.24 12.63
N ALA A 246 -9.00 39.07 13.87
CA ALA A 246 -7.93 39.91 14.41
C ALA A 246 -6.63 39.71 13.63
N PHE A 247 -6.31 38.47 13.22
CA PHE A 247 -5.12 38.20 12.41
C PHE A 247 -5.19 38.96 11.09
N HIS A 248 -6.30 38.83 10.36
CA HIS A 248 -6.50 39.55 9.10
C HIS A 248 -6.41 41.06 9.32
N ASN A 249 -7.14 41.60 10.30
CA ASN A 249 -7.15 43.03 10.58
C ASN A 249 -5.75 43.55 10.96
N ASP A 250 -5.06 42.90 11.90
CA ASP A 250 -3.76 43.36 12.41
C ASP A 250 -2.71 43.31 11.31
N PHE A 251 -2.64 42.22 10.55
CA PHE A 251 -1.67 42.07 9.48
C PHE A 251 -2.00 42.93 8.26
N PHE A 252 -3.25 43.02 7.79
CA PHE A 252 -3.59 43.94 6.69
C PHE A 252 -3.35 45.39 7.09
N ASN A 253 -3.74 45.80 8.30
CA ASN A 253 -3.42 47.14 8.80
C ASN A 253 -1.91 47.39 8.82
N LEU A 254 -1.10 46.42 9.22
CA LEU A 254 0.34 46.55 9.17
C LEU A 254 0.87 46.69 7.73
N LEU A 255 0.39 45.87 6.80
CA LEU A 255 0.80 45.93 5.39
C LEU A 255 0.43 47.27 4.75
N PHE A 256 -0.74 47.83 5.04
CA PHE A 256 -1.17 49.14 4.55
C PHE A 256 -0.38 50.32 5.13
N ASN A 257 0.26 50.13 6.29
CA ASN A 257 1.03 51.16 6.96
C ASN A 257 2.54 51.07 6.69
N PHE A 258 3.01 50.07 5.93
CA PHE A 258 4.39 50.09 5.46
C PHE A 258 4.60 51.23 4.47
N ASP A 259 5.75 51.91 4.55
CA ASP A 259 6.14 53.00 3.64
C ASP A 259 6.65 52.46 2.28
N ILE A 260 5.90 51.52 1.70
CA ILE A 260 6.18 50.86 0.42
C ILE A 260 4.86 50.55 -0.30
N PRO A 261 4.88 50.33 -1.62
CA PRO A 261 3.71 49.87 -2.37
C PRO A 261 3.04 48.64 -1.75
N GLU A 262 1.70 48.64 -1.71
CA GLU A 262 0.87 47.58 -1.12
C GLU A 262 1.24 46.17 -1.63
N PHE A 263 1.42 46.02 -2.93
CA PHE A 263 1.84 44.76 -3.54
C PHE A 263 3.28 44.35 -3.16
N GLN A 264 4.15 45.33 -2.94
CA GLN A 264 5.49 45.07 -2.42
C GLN A 264 5.44 44.62 -0.94
N ALA A 265 4.58 45.23 -0.13
CA ALA A 265 4.31 44.83 1.25
C ALA A 265 3.77 43.39 1.34
N ALA A 266 2.76 43.07 0.53
CA ALA A 266 2.20 41.72 0.44
C ALA A 266 3.26 40.68 -0.02
N ARG A 267 4.19 41.05 -0.91
CA ARG A 267 5.28 40.15 -1.31
C ARG A 267 6.31 39.92 -0.19
N ILE A 268 6.63 40.95 0.59
CA ILE A 268 7.47 40.84 1.80
C ILE A 268 6.79 39.94 2.83
N PHE A 269 5.49 40.10 3.06
CA PHE A 269 4.71 39.23 3.94
C PHE A 269 4.79 37.76 3.51
N ILE A 270 4.55 37.46 2.23
CA ILE A 270 4.67 36.09 1.70
C ILE A 270 6.08 35.54 1.95
N ALA A 271 7.13 36.35 1.73
CA ALA A 271 8.51 35.91 1.97
C ALA A 271 8.79 35.62 3.45
N TRP A 272 8.23 36.42 4.35
CA TRP A 272 8.32 36.21 5.79
C TRP A 272 7.63 34.90 6.21
N ILE A 273 6.43 34.63 5.69
CA ILE A 273 5.72 33.36 5.88
C ILE A 273 6.54 32.16 5.37
N GLU A 274 7.18 32.29 4.21
CA GLU A 274 8.00 31.24 3.59
C GLU A 274 9.32 30.96 4.33
N THR A 275 9.79 31.85 5.21
CA THR A 275 11.16 31.80 5.76
C THR A 275 11.22 31.82 7.29
N GLU A 276 10.75 32.87 7.95
CA GLU A 276 10.95 33.08 9.39
C GLU A 276 9.71 32.73 10.23
N PHE A 277 8.53 32.72 9.62
CA PHE A 277 7.28 32.43 10.32
C PHE A 277 7.27 31.04 10.98
N GLN A 278 7.98 30.07 10.40
CA GLN A 278 8.03 28.70 10.93
C GLN A 278 8.77 28.58 12.26
N ASP A 279 9.80 29.40 12.46
CA ASP A 279 10.64 29.32 13.66
C ASP A 279 9.98 30.01 14.87
N LEU A 280 9.11 30.99 14.63
CA LEU A 280 8.50 31.85 15.65
C LEU A 280 7.33 31.22 16.43
N HIS A 281 6.75 30.09 15.97
CA HIS A 281 5.53 29.52 16.55
C HIS A 281 5.70 28.15 17.24
N SER A 282 6.93 27.62 17.28
CA SER A 282 7.28 26.31 17.87
C SER A 282 7.03 26.18 19.39
N ALA A 283 6.60 27.28 20.04
CA ALA A 283 6.31 27.36 21.48
C ALA A 283 4.80 27.54 21.81
N CYS A 284 3.90 27.47 20.83
CA CYS A 284 2.45 27.70 21.04
C CYS A 284 1.71 26.47 21.55
N ASP A 285 0.66 26.70 22.34
CA ASP A 285 -0.35 25.69 22.69
C ASP A 285 -1.09 25.20 21.43
N PRO A 286 -1.51 23.92 21.31
CA PRO A 286 -2.08 23.37 20.08
C PRO A 286 -3.33 24.10 19.55
N GLU A 287 -4.18 24.65 20.43
CA GLU A 287 -5.36 25.42 19.99
C GLU A 287 -4.98 26.74 19.31
N LEU A 288 -3.93 27.40 19.82
CA LEU A 288 -3.38 28.62 19.24
C LEU A 288 -2.66 28.32 17.92
N TYR A 289 -1.99 27.17 17.83
CA TYR A 289 -1.36 26.70 16.59
C TYR A 289 -2.38 26.44 15.49
N ASP A 290 -3.46 25.71 15.76
CA ASP A 290 -4.51 25.42 14.77
C ASP A 290 -5.21 26.70 14.30
N LEU A 291 -5.36 27.68 15.19
CA LEU A 291 -5.90 28.99 14.85
C LEU A 291 -4.91 29.81 14.02
N LEU A 292 -3.63 29.84 14.38
CA LEU A 292 -2.57 30.51 13.63
C LEU A 292 -2.40 29.89 12.23
N GLU A 293 -2.43 28.56 12.13
CA GLU A 293 -2.32 27.83 10.88
C GLU A 293 -3.47 28.18 9.93
N ARG A 294 -4.71 28.17 10.43
CA ARG A 294 -5.88 28.59 9.64
C ARG A 294 -5.82 30.07 9.27
N SER A 295 -5.44 30.94 10.20
CA SER A 295 -5.49 32.40 9.99
C SER A 295 -4.49 32.89 8.94
N HIS A 296 -3.24 32.40 8.95
CA HIS A 296 -2.27 32.83 7.94
C HIS A 296 -2.54 32.19 6.57
N LEU A 297 -3.03 30.95 6.51
CA LEU A 297 -3.43 30.32 5.26
C LEU A 297 -4.64 31.04 4.64
N SER A 298 -5.64 31.39 5.44
CA SER A 298 -6.80 32.17 4.99
C SER A 298 -6.38 33.55 4.49
N MET A 299 -5.48 34.24 5.20
CA MET A 299 -4.95 35.53 4.75
C MET A 299 -4.14 35.41 3.44
N LEU A 300 -3.37 34.34 3.26
CA LEU A 300 -2.65 34.10 1.99
C LEU A 300 -3.62 33.90 0.82
N GLU A 301 -4.78 33.29 1.04
CA GLU A 301 -5.83 33.16 0.02
C GLU A 301 -6.39 34.51 -0.42
N ASP A 302 -6.44 35.50 0.49
CA ASP A 302 -6.89 36.86 0.21
C ASP A 302 -5.83 37.73 -0.51
N ILE A 303 -4.56 37.29 -0.54
CA ILE A 303 -3.48 38.02 -1.20
C ILE A 303 -3.39 37.61 -2.68
N HIS A 304 -3.76 38.51 -3.58
CA HIS A 304 -3.77 38.28 -5.03
C HIS A 304 -2.41 37.81 -5.59
N ILE A 305 -1.29 38.32 -5.07
CA ILE A 305 0.07 37.89 -5.44
C ILE A 305 0.32 36.40 -5.17
N TRP A 306 -0.23 35.87 -4.08
CA TRP A 306 -0.12 34.45 -3.74
C TRP A 306 -0.86 33.60 -4.77
N GLN A 307 -2.07 34.02 -5.15
CA GLN A 307 -2.88 33.35 -6.18
C GLN A 307 -2.15 33.31 -7.54
N LEU A 308 -1.51 34.42 -7.93
CA LEU A 308 -0.73 34.52 -9.17
C LEU A 308 0.46 33.55 -9.21
N ARG A 309 1.22 33.44 -8.11
CA ARG A 309 2.38 32.55 -8.02
C ARG A 309 1.98 31.08 -7.99
N ALA A 310 0.90 30.75 -7.28
CA ALA A 310 0.33 29.41 -7.27
C ALA A 310 -0.12 28.99 -8.69
N ARG A 311 -0.79 29.89 -9.41
CA ARG A 311 -1.20 29.71 -10.82
C ARG A 311 0.00 29.53 -11.75
N ARG A 312 1.07 30.33 -11.62
CA ARG A 312 2.30 30.19 -12.42
C ARG A 312 2.99 28.84 -12.21
N LYS A 313 3.14 28.42 -10.95
CA LYS A 313 3.77 27.14 -10.59
C LYS A 313 3.02 25.97 -11.22
N HIS A 314 1.68 26.03 -11.18
CA HIS A 314 0.83 25.02 -11.82
C HIS A 314 1.02 25.00 -13.34
N LEU A 315 0.98 26.16 -13.99
CA LEU A 315 1.10 26.27 -15.45
C LEU A 315 2.49 25.88 -15.97
N MET A 316 3.57 26.25 -15.27
CA MET A 316 4.95 25.87 -15.61
C MET A 316 5.17 24.36 -15.50
N GLN A 317 4.61 23.71 -14.47
CA GLN A 317 4.65 22.25 -14.35
C GLN A 317 3.94 21.54 -15.52
N CYS A 318 2.87 22.14 -16.03
CA CYS A 318 2.18 21.64 -17.22
C CYS A 318 3.02 21.87 -18.50
N TRP A 319 3.73 23.00 -18.60
CA TRP A 319 4.61 23.34 -19.73
C TRP A 319 5.85 22.44 -19.80
N ASP A 320 6.53 22.23 -18.67
CA ASP A 320 7.71 21.35 -18.58
C ASP A 320 7.41 19.91 -18.99
N ARG A 321 6.17 19.44 -18.74
CA ARG A 321 5.70 18.11 -19.18
C ARG A 321 5.45 18.04 -20.69
N LEU A 322 5.14 19.18 -21.33
CA LEU A 322 4.84 19.28 -22.76
C LEU A 322 6.11 19.46 -23.61
N GLU A 323 7.05 20.32 -23.21
CA GLU A 323 8.33 20.50 -23.92
C GLU A 323 9.31 19.35 -23.67
N GLN A 324 9.26 18.76 -22.48
CA GLN A 324 10.13 17.71 -21.93
C GLN A 324 10.21 16.37 -22.67
N GLY A 325 9.12 15.94 -23.34
CA GLY A 325 8.89 14.58 -23.88
C GLY A 325 9.94 13.53 -23.47
N GLU A 326 9.67 12.74 -22.40
CA GLU A 326 10.60 11.84 -21.68
C GLU A 326 12.07 11.75 -22.16
N PRO A 327 13.08 12.01 -21.30
CA PRO A 327 14.47 12.01 -21.72
C PRO A 327 14.90 10.62 -22.24
N LYS A 328 15.33 10.57 -23.51
CA LYS A 328 16.00 9.40 -24.11
C LYS A 328 17.44 9.30 -23.57
N PRO A 329 17.87 8.15 -23.03
CA PRO A 329 19.26 7.96 -22.63
C PRO A 329 20.20 7.94 -23.85
N ALA A 330 21.39 8.57 -23.70
CA ALA A 330 22.40 8.68 -24.74
C ALA A 330 22.97 7.30 -25.17
N ARG A 331 23.16 7.14 -26.48
CA ARG A 331 23.68 5.90 -27.13
C ARG A 331 25.20 5.92 -27.24
N ALA A 332 25.86 4.85 -26.81
CA ALA A 332 27.11 4.38 -27.41
C ALA A 332 26.82 3.25 -28.43
N SER A 333 27.50 3.29 -29.59
CA SER A 333 27.43 2.27 -30.67
C SER A 333 28.55 1.21 -30.48
N LYS A 334 28.50 -0.06 -30.92
CA LYS A 334 27.90 -0.75 -32.08
C LYS A 334 27.48 -2.21 -31.78
N LYS A 335 26.40 -2.59 -32.50
CA LYS A 335 25.93 -3.87 -33.10
C LYS A 335 25.65 -5.13 -32.24
N GLN A 336 24.48 -5.69 -32.55
CA GLN A 336 23.54 -6.48 -31.74
C GLN A 336 23.81 -8.00 -31.71
N PRO A 337 23.18 -8.70 -30.75
CA PRO A 337 22.11 -9.63 -31.12
C PRO A 337 20.76 -9.10 -30.62
N MET A 338 19.75 -9.16 -31.49
CA MET A 338 18.38 -8.71 -31.24
C MET A 338 17.85 -9.17 -29.87
N PRO A 339 17.49 -8.25 -28.95
CA PRO A 339 16.85 -8.63 -27.70
C PRO A 339 15.38 -8.95 -27.98
N HIS A 340 14.97 -10.16 -27.61
CA HIS A 340 13.56 -10.56 -27.55
C HIS A 340 12.73 -9.48 -26.84
N GLN A 341 11.77 -8.91 -27.56
CA GLN A 341 10.82 -7.94 -27.05
C GLN A 341 9.90 -8.64 -26.03
N ARG A 342 10.21 -8.45 -24.74
CA ARG A 342 9.45 -8.97 -23.58
C ARG A 342 8.33 -8.03 -23.12
N SER A 343 8.13 -6.91 -23.80
CA SER A 343 6.94 -6.08 -23.61
C SER A 343 5.79 -6.76 -24.35
N HIS A 344 4.95 -7.49 -23.62
CA HIS A 344 3.56 -7.58 -24.05
C HIS A 344 3.00 -6.17 -23.90
N PRO A 345 2.57 -5.49 -24.99
CA PRO A 345 1.88 -4.22 -24.88
C PRO A 345 0.48 -4.50 -24.33
N VAL A 346 0.40 -4.89 -23.06
CA VAL A 346 -0.85 -4.79 -22.34
C VAL A 346 -1.09 -3.29 -22.22
N LEU A 347 -2.09 -2.79 -22.94
CA LEU A 347 -2.59 -1.44 -22.77
C LEU A 347 -3.01 -1.31 -21.31
N SER A 348 -2.11 -0.75 -20.51
CA SER A 348 -2.40 -0.46 -19.11
C SER A 348 -3.31 0.75 -19.09
N THR A 349 -4.55 0.57 -18.62
CA THR A 349 -5.47 1.68 -18.33
C THR A 349 -4.88 2.68 -17.33
N TYR A 350 -3.84 2.28 -16.57
CA TYR A 350 -3.09 3.15 -15.67
C TYR A 350 -2.19 4.16 -16.37
N ARG A 351 -1.84 3.96 -17.66
CA ARG A 351 -0.98 4.89 -18.39
C ARG A 351 -1.61 6.28 -18.55
N ALA A 352 -2.93 6.35 -18.66
CA ALA A 352 -3.68 7.61 -18.71
C ALA A 352 -4.08 8.13 -17.31
N MET A 353 -3.82 7.38 -16.24
CA MET A 353 -4.26 7.79 -14.89
C MET A 353 -3.60 9.08 -14.39
N PRO A 354 -2.34 9.43 -14.74
CA PRO A 354 -1.80 10.74 -14.38
C PRO A 354 -2.58 11.90 -14.98
N SER A 355 -2.93 11.83 -16.28
CA SER A 355 -3.71 12.88 -16.93
C SER A 355 -5.14 12.90 -16.40
N VAL A 356 -5.77 11.73 -16.23
CA VAL A 356 -7.13 11.65 -15.68
C VAL A 356 -7.17 12.14 -14.22
N GLU A 357 -6.16 11.84 -13.41
CA GLU A 357 -6.06 12.36 -12.04
C GLU A 357 -5.80 13.87 -12.03
N ALA A 358 -4.97 14.37 -12.94
CA ALA A 358 -4.79 15.82 -13.11
C ALA A 358 -6.13 16.48 -13.44
N ASP A 359 -6.87 15.96 -14.42
CA ASP A 359 -8.19 16.47 -14.80
C ASP A 359 -9.18 16.43 -13.62
N ARG A 360 -9.17 15.34 -12.83
CA ARG A 360 -10.03 15.22 -11.64
C ARG A 360 -9.72 16.24 -10.56
N ARG A 361 -8.48 16.73 -10.46
CA ARG A 361 -8.12 17.75 -9.45
C ARG A 361 -8.83 19.07 -9.70
N HIS A 362 -9.23 19.32 -10.94
CA HIS A 362 -10.01 20.50 -11.31
C HIS A 362 -11.52 20.27 -11.17
N TRP A 363 -11.97 19.09 -10.74
CA TRP A 363 -13.38 18.85 -10.49
C TRP A 363 -13.87 19.69 -9.31
N VAL A 364 -15.03 20.30 -9.50
CA VAL A 364 -15.73 21.10 -8.50
C VAL A 364 -17.18 20.65 -8.41
N ILE A 365 -17.75 20.72 -7.21
CA ILE A 365 -19.17 20.46 -7.01
C ILE A 365 -19.95 21.71 -7.41
N LEU A 366 -20.60 21.67 -8.58
CA LEU A 366 -21.43 22.77 -9.07
C LEU A 366 -22.69 22.96 -8.21
N HIS A 367 -23.27 21.84 -7.77
CA HIS A 367 -24.48 21.81 -6.97
C HIS A 367 -24.29 20.87 -5.79
N PRO A 368 -24.24 21.40 -4.54
CA PRO A 368 -24.17 20.58 -3.36
C PRO A 368 -25.31 19.56 -3.31
N PRO A 369 -25.05 18.31 -2.90
CA PRO A 369 -26.11 17.31 -2.82
C PRO A 369 -27.14 17.73 -1.79
N LYS A 370 -28.43 17.56 -2.14
CA LYS A 370 -29.51 17.75 -1.17
C LYS A 370 -29.46 16.63 -0.15
N ILE A 371 -29.09 16.96 1.09
CA ILE A 371 -29.05 15.99 2.19
C ILE A 371 -30.47 15.67 2.64
N ILE A 372 -30.86 14.40 2.56
CA ILE A 372 -32.15 13.92 3.04
C ILE A 372 -32.07 13.70 4.55
N LYS A 373 -32.83 14.48 5.32
CA LYS A 373 -32.80 14.46 6.79
C LYS A 373 -33.82 13.50 7.40
N THR A 374 -34.92 13.24 6.70
CA THR A 374 -36.00 12.35 7.15
C THR A 374 -35.54 10.90 7.23
N LEU A 375 -36.15 10.13 8.13
CA LEU A 375 -36.02 8.68 8.15
C LEU A 375 -36.99 8.08 7.14
N GLY A 376 -36.48 7.32 6.16
CA GLY A 376 -37.29 6.55 5.22
C GLY A 376 -37.91 5.31 5.87
N ALA A 377 -38.54 4.45 5.07
CA ALA A 377 -39.03 3.16 5.56
C ALA A 377 -37.84 2.26 5.95
N GLY A 378 -37.90 1.67 7.15
CA GLY A 378 -36.93 0.67 7.59
C GLY A 378 -37.07 -0.66 6.83
N PRO A 379 -36.35 -1.70 7.25
CA PRO A 379 -35.43 -1.75 8.39
C PRO A 379 -34.19 -0.86 8.19
N TYR A 380 -33.48 -0.58 9.28
CA TYR A 380 -32.28 0.25 9.27
C TYR A 380 -31.02 -0.55 9.59
N TYR A 381 -29.87 -0.04 9.15
CA TYR A 381 -28.59 -0.73 9.26
C TYR A 381 -27.48 0.17 9.79
N VAL A 382 -26.62 -0.40 10.63
CA VAL A 382 -25.29 0.13 10.94
C VAL A 382 -24.28 -0.82 10.31
N VAL A 383 -23.49 -0.33 9.36
CA VAL A 383 -22.55 -1.16 8.60
C VAL A 383 -21.12 -0.88 9.03
N HIS A 384 -20.37 -1.93 9.34
CA HIS A 384 -18.92 -1.89 9.54
C HIS A 384 -18.25 -2.64 8.39
N LEU A 385 -17.77 -1.90 7.40
CA LEU A 385 -17.19 -2.44 6.17
C LEU A 385 -15.66 -2.59 6.31
N TYR A 386 -15.11 -3.72 5.87
CA TYR A 386 -13.68 -4.05 6.08
C TYR A 386 -13.35 -4.21 7.56
N SER A 387 -14.27 -4.85 8.29
CA SER A 387 -14.22 -4.93 9.75
C SER A 387 -13.08 -5.78 10.31
N GLY A 388 -12.44 -6.59 9.47
CA GLY A 388 -11.65 -7.73 9.93
C GLY A 388 -12.51 -8.77 10.66
N ARG A 389 -11.86 -9.65 11.42
CA ARG A 389 -12.54 -10.67 12.24
C ARG A 389 -13.31 -10.01 13.39
N ARG A 390 -14.39 -10.67 13.85
CA ARG A 390 -15.11 -10.31 15.07
C ARG A 390 -14.29 -10.61 16.33
N ARG A 391 -14.43 -9.76 17.34
CA ARG A 391 -13.82 -9.93 18.67
C ARG A 391 -14.59 -9.16 19.73
N ASP A 392 -14.32 -9.50 20.99
CA ASP A 392 -14.79 -8.70 22.12
C ASP A 392 -14.19 -7.27 22.02
N ASP A 393 -14.97 -6.27 22.47
CA ASP A 393 -14.63 -4.84 22.41
C ASP A 393 -14.33 -4.29 20.99
N ASP A 394 -14.86 -4.94 19.95
CA ASP A 394 -14.90 -4.36 18.60
C ASP A 394 -16.04 -3.35 18.43
N PHE A 395 -16.02 -2.61 17.31
CA PHE A 395 -17.06 -1.62 17.01
C PHE A 395 -18.48 -2.23 17.05
N HIS A 396 -18.64 -3.45 16.55
CA HIS A 396 -19.93 -4.13 16.55
C HIS A 396 -20.39 -4.41 17.98
N HIS A 397 -19.50 -4.90 18.85
CA HIS A 397 -19.79 -5.13 20.27
C HIS A 397 -20.35 -3.85 20.93
N PHE A 398 -19.63 -2.72 20.84
CA PHE A 398 -20.09 -1.48 21.47
C PHE A 398 -21.36 -0.91 20.84
N MET A 399 -21.50 -0.99 19.51
CA MET A 399 -22.71 -0.52 18.83
C MET A 399 -23.93 -1.35 19.25
N GLN A 400 -23.78 -2.66 19.39
CA GLN A 400 -24.83 -3.55 19.88
C GLN A 400 -25.23 -3.19 21.31
N GLN A 401 -24.26 -2.91 22.19
CA GLN A 401 -24.52 -2.45 23.55
C GLN A 401 -25.33 -1.14 23.58
N PHE A 402 -24.93 -0.12 22.79
CA PHE A 402 -25.68 1.14 22.69
C PHE A 402 -27.12 0.94 22.19
N LEU A 403 -27.34 0.01 21.26
CA LEU A 403 -28.68 -0.32 20.77
C LEU A 403 -29.52 -0.99 21.86
N GLU A 404 -28.96 -1.95 22.60
CA GLU A 404 -29.67 -2.68 23.65
C GLU A 404 -30.06 -1.80 24.85
N GLU A 405 -29.17 -0.88 25.23
CA GLU A 405 -29.42 0.10 26.31
C GLU A 405 -30.32 1.27 25.85
N GLY A 406 -30.51 1.43 24.54
CA GLY A 406 -31.27 2.51 23.94
C GLY A 406 -32.80 2.31 23.94
N PRO A 407 -33.56 3.28 23.42
CA PRO A 407 -35.01 3.15 23.26
C PRO A 407 -35.40 1.92 22.43
N GLN A 408 -36.39 1.16 22.90
CA GLN A 408 -36.86 -0.08 22.27
C GLN A 408 -37.22 0.09 20.79
N GLN A 409 -37.77 1.25 20.41
CA GLN A 409 -38.09 1.55 19.02
C GLN A 409 -36.86 1.52 18.10
N ILE A 410 -35.69 1.96 18.59
CA ILE A 410 -34.45 1.95 17.83
C ILE A 410 -33.87 0.54 17.80
N SER A 411 -33.79 -0.12 18.97
CA SER A 411 -33.17 -1.45 19.11
C SER A 411 -33.87 -2.54 18.29
N GLN A 412 -35.19 -2.44 18.11
CA GLN A 412 -35.96 -3.40 17.30
C GLN A 412 -35.89 -3.14 15.78
N SER A 413 -35.34 -1.99 15.39
CA SER A 413 -35.44 -1.49 14.01
C SER A 413 -34.10 -1.38 13.30
N VAL A 414 -33.00 -1.46 14.06
CA VAL A 414 -31.63 -1.28 13.57
C VAL A 414 -30.87 -2.59 13.72
N LEU A 415 -30.23 -3.03 12.63
CA LEU A 415 -29.32 -4.18 12.63
C LEU A 415 -27.88 -3.73 12.43
N VAL A 416 -26.95 -4.25 13.23
CA VAL A 416 -25.52 -4.06 13.03
C VAL A 416 -24.99 -5.17 12.12
N ILE A 417 -24.26 -4.80 11.07
CA ILE A 417 -23.70 -5.73 10.09
C ILE A 417 -22.22 -5.44 9.89
N SER A 418 -21.35 -6.34 10.36
CA SER A 418 -19.91 -6.30 10.07
C SER A 418 -19.59 -7.15 8.86
N ILE A 419 -18.87 -6.58 7.89
CA ILE A 419 -18.63 -7.17 6.58
C ILE A 419 -17.13 -7.27 6.35
N ASP A 420 -16.62 -8.50 6.38
CA ASP A 420 -15.26 -8.83 5.99
C ASP A 420 -15.15 -10.33 5.67
N THR A 421 -14.32 -10.69 4.71
CA THR A 421 -14.06 -12.10 4.39
C THR A 421 -13.34 -12.85 5.53
N ALA A 422 -12.71 -12.12 6.46
CA ALA A 422 -12.22 -12.66 7.73
C ALA A 422 -13.32 -13.15 8.67
N ILE A 423 -14.56 -12.71 8.49
CA ILE A 423 -15.75 -13.21 9.22
C ILE A 423 -16.37 -14.38 8.48
N ASP A 424 -16.62 -14.24 7.17
CA ASP A 424 -17.16 -15.31 6.34
C ASP A 424 -16.85 -15.06 4.87
N ALA A 425 -16.53 -16.10 4.10
CA ALA A 425 -16.19 -15.96 2.68
C ALA A 425 -17.32 -15.30 1.85
N THR A 426 -18.58 -15.40 2.29
CA THR A 426 -19.73 -14.76 1.66
C THR A 426 -19.78 -13.24 1.87
N MET A 427 -19.00 -12.69 2.80
CA MET A 427 -18.92 -11.25 3.11
C MET A 427 -17.86 -10.54 2.27
N ASN A 428 -17.77 -10.94 1.00
CA ASN A 428 -16.89 -10.33 0.03
C ASN A 428 -17.60 -9.18 -0.70
N VAL A 429 -17.14 -7.95 -0.54
CA VAL A 429 -17.75 -6.77 -1.19
C VAL A 429 -17.68 -6.80 -2.73
N HIS A 430 -16.88 -7.71 -3.31
CA HIS A 430 -16.88 -7.96 -4.75
C HIS A 430 -18.02 -8.88 -5.21
N ASP A 431 -18.71 -9.55 -4.28
CA ASP A 431 -19.94 -10.28 -4.59
C ASP A 431 -21.04 -9.29 -5.03
N ALA A 432 -21.62 -9.55 -6.20
CA ALA A 432 -22.60 -8.66 -6.81
C ALA A 432 -23.87 -8.52 -5.96
N LYS A 433 -24.30 -9.60 -5.29
CA LYS A 433 -25.52 -9.58 -4.48
C LYS A 433 -25.33 -8.77 -3.21
N LEU A 434 -24.22 -8.96 -2.49
CA LEU A 434 -23.89 -8.17 -1.32
C LEU A 434 -23.71 -6.69 -1.67
N TRP A 435 -23.00 -6.41 -2.77
CA TRP A 435 -22.76 -5.04 -3.21
C TRP A 435 -24.05 -4.33 -3.65
N ALA A 436 -24.93 -5.00 -4.39
CA ALA A 436 -26.24 -4.48 -4.75
C ALA A 436 -27.07 -4.14 -3.52
N PHE A 437 -27.14 -5.04 -2.53
CA PHE A 437 -27.80 -4.77 -1.26
C PHE A 437 -27.27 -3.51 -0.57
N LEU A 438 -25.95 -3.37 -0.44
CA LEU A 438 -25.35 -2.21 0.24
C LEU A 438 -25.69 -0.90 -0.47
N LEU A 439 -25.59 -0.86 -1.79
CA LEU A 439 -25.92 0.33 -2.56
C LEU A 439 -27.41 0.66 -2.53
N GLU A 440 -28.29 -0.33 -2.63
CA GLU A 440 -29.74 -0.13 -2.52
C GLU A 440 -30.13 0.37 -1.13
N ALA A 441 -29.62 -0.25 -0.07
CA ALA A 441 -29.85 0.18 1.30
C ALA A 441 -29.32 1.60 1.56
N ALA A 442 -28.14 1.93 1.03
CA ALA A 442 -27.60 3.28 1.10
C ALA A 442 -28.50 4.28 0.37
N ARG A 443 -28.89 4.00 -0.88
CA ARG A 443 -29.74 4.88 -1.71
C ARG A 443 -31.13 5.07 -1.13
N ASN A 444 -31.67 4.08 -0.43
CA ASN A 444 -32.95 4.15 0.26
C ASN A 444 -32.87 4.84 1.64
N GLY A 445 -31.68 5.29 2.06
CA GLY A 445 -31.46 5.92 3.37
C GLY A 445 -31.62 4.98 4.56
N GLN A 446 -31.47 3.67 4.33
CA GLN A 446 -31.60 2.63 5.35
C GLN A 446 -30.30 2.42 6.14
N ILE A 447 -29.14 2.73 5.56
CA ILE A 447 -27.87 2.72 6.28
C ILE A 447 -27.76 4.01 7.10
N LEU A 448 -27.92 3.90 8.41
CA LEU A 448 -27.87 5.03 9.35
C LEU A 448 -26.45 5.42 9.72
N ALA A 449 -25.54 4.45 9.72
CA ALA A 449 -24.14 4.69 9.98
C ALA A 449 -23.24 3.71 9.22
N LEU A 450 -22.09 4.17 8.76
CA LEU A 450 -21.09 3.41 8.02
C LEU A 450 -19.68 3.69 8.57
N LEU A 451 -19.08 2.70 9.23
CA LEU A 451 -17.66 2.68 9.56
C LEU A 451 -16.93 1.86 8.49
N LEU A 452 -15.80 2.35 7.99
CA LEU A 452 -14.99 1.59 7.05
C LEU A 452 -13.50 1.88 7.15
N GLY A 453 -12.67 0.85 6.99
CA GLY A 453 -11.21 0.95 6.96
C GLY A 453 -10.63 0.24 5.75
N PRO A 454 -10.69 0.81 4.53
CA PRO A 454 -10.21 0.14 3.33
C PRO A 454 -8.73 -0.27 3.49
N PRO A 455 -8.34 -1.48 3.05
CA PRO A 455 -6.97 -1.98 3.24
C PRO A 455 -5.87 -1.03 2.77
N CYS A 456 -4.98 -0.66 3.69
CA CYS A 456 -3.92 0.32 3.43
C CYS A 456 -2.65 -0.29 2.81
N GLU A 457 -2.60 -1.61 2.56
CA GLU A 457 -1.40 -2.34 2.13
C GLU A 457 -0.72 -1.73 0.91
N THR A 458 -1.48 -1.29 -0.10
CA THR A 458 -0.92 -0.67 -1.32
C THR A 458 -0.63 0.83 -1.18
N TRP A 459 -1.10 1.46 -0.10
CA TRP A 459 -0.94 2.89 0.21
C TRP A 459 0.06 3.15 1.35
N SER A 460 0.55 2.09 2.00
CA SER A 460 1.38 2.20 3.20
C SER A 460 2.73 2.88 2.92
N GLY A 461 3.03 3.93 3.69
CA GLY A 461 4.35 4.58 3.69
C GLY A 461 5.50 3.64 4.05
N ALA A 462 5.23 2.54 4.77
CA ALA A 462 6.23 1.54 5.13
C ALA A 462 6.89 0.86 3.91
N ARG A 463 6.30 0.95 2.71
CA ARG A 463 6.92 0.48 1.45
C ARG A 463 8.10 1.33 0.99
N PHE A 464 8.24 2.54 1.52
CA PHE A 464 9.31 3.48 1.20
C PHE A 464 10.45 3.40 2.22
N GLU A 465 10.28 2.63 3.29
CA GLU A 465 11.30 2.47 4.33
C GLU A 465 12.27 1.35 3.96
N GLU A 466 13.55 1.56 4.24
CA GLU A 466 14.55 0.50 4.14
C GLU A 466 14.28 -0.56 5.21
N GLN A 467 14.36 -1.84 4.82
CA GLN A 467 14.23 -2.94 5.76
C GLN A 467 15.63 -3.47 6.09
N VAL A 468 15.87 -3.79 7.36
CA VAL A 468 17.11 -4.40 7.84
C VAL A 468 16.80 -5.70 8.57
N ASP A 469 17.72 -6.67 8.55
CA ASP A 469 17.65 -7.88 9.39
C ASP A 469 18.07 -7.61 10.85
N GLU A 470 18.09 -8.64 11.68
CA GLU A 470 18.47 -8.55 13.09
C GLU A 470 19.92 -8.10 13.27
N GLU A 471 20.76 -8.35 12.26
CA GLU A 471 22.16 -7.94 12.18
C GLU A 471 22.35 -6.55 11.54
N GLY A 472 21.27 -5.84 11.22
CA GLY A 472 21.29 -4.48 10.67
C GLY A 472 21.62 -4.42 9.17
N LYS A 473 21.63 -5.55 8.47
CA LYS A 473 21.93 -5.63 7.03
C LYS A 473 20.67 -5.41 6.19
N PRO A 474 20.77 -4.69 5.05
CA PRO A 474 19.60 -4.40 4.22
C PRO A 474 18.90 -5.64 3.66
N ILE A 475 17.61 -5.79 3.96
CA ILE A 475 16.69 -6.74 3.33
C ILE A 475 15.84 -6.03 2.29
N LYS A 476 15.57 -6.71 1.16
CA LYS A 476 14.65 -6.21 0.16
C LYS A 476 13.19 -6.35 0.61
N GLY A 477 12.59 -5.23 1.02
CA GLY A 477 11.16 -5.10 1.29
C GLY A 477 10.29 -5.07 0.03
N PRO A 478 8.95 -5.12 0.18
CA PRO A 478 8.02 -4.91 -0.92
C PRO A 478 8.16 -3.49 -1.46
N ARG A 479 8.33 -3.33 -2.78
CA ARG A 479 8.48 -2.00 -3.39
C ARG A 479 7.18 -1.19 -3.28
N PRO A 480 7.26 0.14 -3.36
CA PRO A 480 6.10 0.99 -3.59
C PRO A 480 5.35 0.58 -4.85
N LEU A 481 4.02 0.63 -4.77
CA LEU A 481 3.12 0.30 -5.88
C LEU A 481 2.44 1.53 -6.48
N ARG A 482 2.45 2.65 -5.74
CA ARG A 482 1.85 3.94 -6.11
C ARG A 482 2.91 5.03 -5.97
N GLY A 483 2.79 6.09 -6.74
CA GLY A 483 3.59 7.30 -6.60
C GLY A 483 2.72 8.50 -6.27
N ALA A 484 3.29 9.54 -5.68
CA ALA A 484 2.63 10.83 -5.55
C ALA A 484 3.53 11.94 -6.15
N PRO A 485 2.92 13.03 -6.64
CA PRO A 485 1.48 13.26 -6.73
C PRO A 485 0.83 12.56 -7.94
N ASP A 486 1.57 12.22 -8.99
CA ASP A 486 0.97 11.95 -10.32
C ASP A 486 0.52 10.50 -10.56
N LEU A 487 0.98 9.53 -9.76
CA LEU A 487 0.69 8.10 -9.96
C LEU A 487 -0.03 7.45 -8.76
N PRO A 488 -1.07 8.09 -8.16
CA PRO A 488 -1.67 7.57 -6.93
C PRO A 488 -2.45 6.29 -7.19
N TRP A 489 -2.85 6.03 -8.44
CA TRP A 489 -3.61 4.85 -8.85
C TRP A 489 -2.74 3.66 -9.28
N GLY A 490 -1.43 3.86 -9.39
CA GLY A 490 -0.46 2.80 -9.65
C GLY A 490 0.76 3.29 -10.45
N LEU A 491 1.93 2.76 -10.13
CA LEU A 491 3.17 3.03 -10.87
C LEU A 491 3.17 2.33 -12.23
N GLU A 492 4.06 2.76 -13.10
CA GLU A 492 4.38 2.03 -14.31
C GLU A 492 5.23 0.78 -14.01
N GLN A 493 5.29 -0.12 -15.00
CA GLN A 493 6.16 -1.32 -14.99
C GLN A 493 5.92 -2.27 -13.80
N LEU A 494 4.69 -2.33 -13.32
CA LEU A 494 4.28 -3.29 -12.29
C LEU A 494 4.23 -4.71 -12.85
N SER A 495 4.65 -5.67 -12.04
CA SER A 495 4.40 -7.09 -12.33
C SER A 495 2.90 -7.40 -12.25
N LEU A 496 2.47 -8.52 -12.87
CA LEU A 496 1.06 -8.93 -12.82
C LEU A 496 0.53 -9.11 -11.39
N LYS A 497 1.38 -9.63 -10.48
CA LYS A 497 1.05 -9.76 -9.06
C LYS A 497 0.75 -8.39 -8.44
N GLU A 498 1.62 -7.41 -8.69
CA GLU A 498 1.47 -6.05 -8.18
C GLU A 498 0.28 -5.33 -8.83
N LEU A 499 0.03 -5.55 -10.13
CA LEU A 499 -1.16 -5.03 -10.81
C LEU A 499 -2.45 -5.57 -10.19
N PHE A 500 -2.49 -6.86 -9.87
CA PHE A 500 -3.64 -7.47 -9.22
C PHE A 500 -3.83 -6.93 -7.79
N GLN A 501 -2.75 -6.73 -7.04
CA GLN A 501 -2.80 -6.07 -5.72
C GLN A 501 -3.38 -4.65 -5.82
N ILE A 502 -2.91 -3.84 -6.77
CA ILE A 502 -3.43 -2.49 -6.98
C ILE A 502 -4.88 -2.51 -7.42
N LEU A 503 -5.25 -3.42 -8.32
CA LEU A 503 -6.62 -3.53 -8.81
C LEU A 503 -7.61 -3.78 -7.66
N ILE A 504 -7.30 -4.76 -6.80
CA ILE A 504 -8.11 -5.05 -5.61
C ILE A 504 -8.12 -3.84 -4.66
N GLY A 505 -6.94 -3.29 -4.33
CA GLY A 505 -6.84 -2.13 -3.44
C GLY A 505 -7.59 -0.89 -3.94
N ASN A 506 -7.58 -0.65 -5.25
CA ASN A 506 -8.38 0.40 -5.89
C ASN A 506 -9.87 0.12 -5.80
N GLY A 507 -10.28 -1.12 -6.12
CA GLY A 507 -11.68 -1.54 -6.03
C GLY A 507 -12.27 -1.35 -4.63
N LEU A 508 -11.55 -1.78 -3.59
CA LEU A 508 -11.98 -1.64 -2.20
C LEU A 508 -12.08 -0.16 -1.77
N LEU A 509 -11.08 0.66 -2.11
CA LEU A 509 -11.11 2.09 -1.80
C LEU A 509 -12.28 2.79 -2.51
N LEU A 510 -12.42 2.60 -3.82
CA LEU A 510 -13.44 3.28 -4.63
C LEU A 510 -14.86 2.84 -4.26
N LYS A 511 -15.08 1.55 -3.98
CA LYS A 511 -16.35 1.06 -3.43
C LYS A 511 -16.65 1.72 -2.08
N GLY A 512 -15.66 1.78 -1.19
CA GLY A 512 -15.79 2.44 0.11
C GLY A 512 -16.19 3.92 -0.02
N LEU A 513 -15.53 4.67 -0.90
CA LEU A 513 -15.83 6.08 -1.17
C LEU A 513 -17.20 6.28 -1.80
N HIS A 514 -17.59 5.43 -2.76
CA HIS A 514 -18.92 5.49 -3.38
C HIS A 514 -20.03 5.24 -2.36
N LEU A 515 -19.92 4.17 -1.57
CA LEU A 515 -20.90 3.87 -0.53
C LEU A 515 -20.97 4.98 0.52
N SER A 516 -19.81 5.51 0.94
CA SER A 516 -19.72 6.65 1.85
C SER A 516 -20.52 7.84 1.33
N ALA A 517 -20.32 8.23 0.07
CA ALA A 517 -21.04 9.34 -0.55
C ALA A 517 -22.56 9.08 -0.56
N CYS A 518 -23.01 7.88 -0.94
CA CYS A 518 -24.44 7.53 -0.93
C CYS A 518 -25.04 7.64 0.49
N VAL A 519 -24.39 7.09 1.50
CA VAL A 519 -24.87 7.11 2.89
C VAL A 519 -24.92 8.55 3.42
N ALA A 520 -23.87 9.32 3.22
CA ALA A 520 -23.80 10.70 3.70
C ALA A 520 -24.83 11.62 3.02
N CYS A 521 -25.07 11.44 1.71
CA CYS A 521 -26.12 12.18 0.99
C CYS A 521 -27.54 11.85 1.51
N GLN A 522 -27.73 10.67 2.08
CA GLN A 522 -28.98 10.25 2.73
C GLN A 522 -29.03 10.56 4.24
N GLY A 523 -28.10 11.39 4.72
CA GLY A 523 -28.04 11.84 6.11
C GLY A 523 -27.55 10.79 7.11
N GLY A 524 -26.98 9.68 6.65
CA GLY A 524 -26.34 8.67 7.50
C GLY A 524 -24.95 9.11 7.95
N ALA A 525 -24.55 8.71 9.16
CA ALA A 525 -23.20 8.94 9.67
C ALA A 525 -22.18 8.12 8.87
N VAL A 526 -21.00 8.68 8.62
CA VAL A 526 -19.91 7.97 7.94
C VAL A 526 -18.60 8.27 8.66
N ALA A 527 -17.73 7.27 8.79
CA ALA A 527 -16.32 7.43 9.14
C ALA A 527 -15.45 6.45 8.33
N LEU A 528 -14.68 6.97 7.39
CA LEU A 528 -13.65 6.22 6.65
C LEU A 528 -12.30 6.44 7.32
N GLU A 529 -11.70 5.38 7.86
CA GLU A 529 -10.38 5.39 8.48
C GLU A 529 -9.28 5.00 7.49
N HIS A 530 -8.16 5.72 7.53
CA HIS A 530 -6.95 5.32 6.84
C HIS A 530 -5.72 6.01 7.49
N PRO A 531 -4.49 5.46 7.33
CA PRO A 531 -3.27 6.13 7.79
C PRO A 531 -3.21 7.61 7.37
N ALA A 532 -2.78 8.48 8.29
CA ALA A 532 -2.64 9.91 8.04
C ALA A 532 -1.70 10.19 6.85
N PRO A 533 -1.87 11.33 6.14
CA PRO A 533 -0.99 11.65 5.03
C PRO A 533 0.45 11.75 5.53
N PRO A 534 1.41 11.05 4.90
CA PRO A 534 2.82 11.14 5.28
C PRO A 534 3.31 12.57 5.03
N LEU A 535 4.21 13.10 5.88
CA LEU A 535 4.78 14.44 5.68
C LEU A 535 5.50 14.55 4.32
N GLN A 536 6.11 13.47 3.88
CA GLN A 536 6.75 13.34 2.57
C GLN A 536 5.72 13.44 1.44
N ILE A 537 5.79 14.49 0.61
CA ILE A 537 4.82 14.77 -0.46
C ILE A 537 4.82 13.74 -1.59
N GLU A 538 5.97 13.10 -1.81
CA GLU A 538 6.21 12.06 -2.82
C GLU A 538 5.61 10.69 -2.45
N ARG A 539 5.20 10.51 -1.18
CA ARG A 539 4.58 9.27 -0.73
C ARG A 539 3.07 9.27 -1.03
N PRO A 540 2.50 8.17 -1.55
CA PRO A 540 1.09 8.09 -1.88
C PRO A 540 0.22 8.13 -0.61
N SER A 541 -0.94 8.77 -0.72
CA SER A 541 -1.96 8.79 0.32
C SER A 541 -3.33 9.01 -0.30
N ILE A 542 -4.36 8.32 0.22
CA ILE A 542 -5.72 8.46 -0.29
C ILE A 542 -6.22 9.91 -0.15
N TRP A 543 -5.77 10.62 0.89
CA TRP A 543 -6.15 12.00 1.20
C TRP A 543 -5.66 13.00 0.13
N ARG A 544 -4.68 12.59 -0.68
CA ARG A 544 -4.13 13.40 -1.77
C ARG A 544 -4.85 13.19 -3.10
N THR A 545 -5.71 12.18 -3.19
CA THR A 545 -6.45 11.89 -4.42
C THR A 545 -7.51 12.96 -4.69
N ALA A 546 -7.73 13.25 -5.97
CA ALA A 546 -8.72 14.22 -6.41
C ALA A 546 -10.13 13.90 -5.92
N ILE A 547 -10.51 12.62 -5.88
CA ILE A 547 -11.83 12.18 -5.42
C ILE A 547 -12.04 12.52 -3.94
N VAL A 548 -11.05 12.25 -3.08
CA VAL A 548 -11.17 12.56 -1.65
C VAL A 548 -11.18 14.08 -1.42
N LYS A 549 -10.38 14.83 -2.17
CA LYS A 549 -10.43 16.31 -2.16
C LYS A 549 -11.80 16.84 -2.58
N LEU A 550 -12.39 16.27 -3.62
CA LEU A 550 -13.73 16.62 -4.08
C LEU A 550 -14.79 16.32 -3.02
N LEU A 551 -14.71 15.17 -2.34
CA LEU A 551 -15.63 14.85 -1.24
C LEU A 551 -15.51 15.82 -0.06
N CYS A 552 -14.35 16.47 0.11
CA CYS A 552 -14.12 17.48 1.14
C CYS A 552 -14.40 18.92 0.67
N SER A 553 -14.79 19.12 -0.60
CA SER A 553 -15.01 20.47 -1.13
C SER A 553 -16.20 21.16 -0.47
N ALA A 554 -16.28 22.48 -0.63
CA ALA A 554 -17.43 23.26 -0.19
C ALA A 554 -18.76 22.64 -0.67
N GLY A 555 -19.76 22.60 0.21
CA GLY A 555 -21.07 22.00 -0.05
C GLY A 555 -21.18 20.50 0.21
N MET A 556 -20.06 19.78 0.32
CA MET A 556 -20.09 18.36 0.70
C MET A 556 -20.14 18.16 2.22
N PRO A 557 -20.77 17.08 2.72
CA PRO A 557 -20.94 16.85 4.15
C PRO A 557 -19.69 16.27 4.83
N PHE A 558 -18.63 15.97 4.09
CA PHE A 558 -17.45 15.32 4.66
C PHE A 558 -16.42 16.31 5.20
N ARG A 559 -15.77 15.91 6.28
CA ARG A 559 -14.65 16.60 6.91
C ARG A 559 -13.54 15.59 7.22
N GLN A 560 -12.34 16.10 7.47
CA GLN A 560 -11.20 15.30 7.90
C GLN A 560 -10.90 15.53 9.37
N TYR A 561 -10.50 14.48 10.09
CA TYR A 561 -10.03 14.55 11.47
C TYR A 561 -8.84 13.63 11.65
N THR A 562 -7.71 14.15 12.14
CA THR A 562 -6.49 13.38 12.36
C THR A 562 -6.23 13.23 13.85
N PHE A 563 -5.93 12.01 14.29
CA PHE A 563 -5.66 11.70 15.69
C PHE A 563 -4.59 10.61 15.83
N GLN A 564 -4.18 10.35 17.07
CA GLN A 564 -3.17 9.36 17.40
C GLN A 564 -3.82 8.14 18.07
N GLN A 565 -3.78 6.97 17.41
CA GLN A 565 -4.49 5.79 17.92
C GLN A 565 -4.05 5.33 19.32
N TRP A 566 -2.80 5.61 19.73
CA TRP A 566 -2.27 5.20 21.03
C TRP A 566 -3.00 5.87 22.20
N LYS A 567 -3.57 7.07 22.00
CA LYS A 567 -4.40 7.77 22.99
C LYS A 567 -5.70 7.02 23.31
N HIS A 568 -6.05 6.01 22.50
CA HIS A 568 -7.23 5.16 22.68
C HIS A 568 -6.86 3.68 22.86
N GLY A 569 -5.60 3.38 23.19
CA GLY A 569 -5.13 2.05 23.58
C GLY A 569 -4.35 1.27 22.51
N ALA A 570 -3.99 1.90 21.38
CA ALA A 570 -3.13 1.24 20.41
C ALA A 570 -1.69 1.07 20.95
N LYS A 571 -1.09 -0.09 20.67
CA LYS A 571 0.25 -0.45 21.16
C LYS A 571 1.41 0.22 20.41
N GLY A 572 1.13 1.03 19.39
CA GLY A 572 2.14 1.71 18.58
C GLY A 572 1.68 3.08 18.09
N VAL A 573 2.62 3.91 17.68
CA VAL A 573 2.34 5.24 17.12
C VAL A 573 1.89 5.08 15.67
N LYS A 574 0.58 5.27 15.45
CA LYS A 574 -0.05 5.26 14.14
C LYS A 574 -0.94 6.50 14.02
N PRO A 575 -0.42 7.60 13.44
CA PRO A 575 -1.24 8.73 13.08
C PRO A 575 -2.29 8.28 12.05
N THR A 576 -3.55 8.58 12.31
CA THR A 576 -4.68 8.16 11.49
C THR A 576 -5.56 9.34 11.18
N THR A 577 -6.05 9.40 9.95
CA THR A 577 -7.03 10.40 9.51
C THR A 577 -8.35 9.71 9.24
N LEU A 578 -9.45 10.39 9.56
CA LEU A 578 -10.82 9.98 9.28
C LEU A 578 -11.42 10.94 8.25
N LEU A 579 -12.02 10.43 7.19
CA LEU A 579 -13.00 11.17 6.39
C LEU A 579 -14.38 10.85 6.96
N TYR A 580 -15.03 11.82 7.58
CA TYR A 580 -16.28 11.59 8.29
C TYR A 580 -17.38 12.57 7.88
N ALA A 581 -18.64 12.15 8.01
CA ALA A 581 -19.82 12.97 7.76
C ALA A 581 -20.89 12.64 8.80
N HIS A 582 -21.65 13.66 9.21
CA HIS A 582 -22.81 13.52 10.11
C HIS A 582 -22.55 12.74 11.41
N ALA A 583 -21.32 12.78 11.93
CA ALA A 583 -20.91 12.10 13.15
C ALA A 583 -20.10 13.06 14.02
N ALA A 584 -20.27 12.98 15.35
CA ALA A 584 -19.59 13.85 16.31
C ALA A 584 -18.14 13.40 16.60
N ILE A 585 -17.41 12.99 15.57
CA ILE A 585 -16.11 12.32 15.67
C ILE A 585 -15.09 13.13 16.49
N PRO A 586 -14.75 14.39 16.17
CA PRO A 586 -13.72 15.11 16.93
C PRO A 586 -14.06 15.26 18.42
N ARG A 587 -15.32 15.58 18.73
CA ARG A 587 -15.80 15.75 20.11
C ARG A 587 -15.71 14.46 20.91
N VAL A 588 -16.18 13.36 20.33
CA VAL A 588 -16.21 12.05 21.00
C VAL A 588 -14.80 11.49 21.19
N PHE A 589 -13.95 11.61 20.17
CA PHE A 589 -12.56 11.16 20.29
C PHE A 589 -11.80 11.98 21.35
N ALA A 590 -11.90 13.31 21.33
CA ALA A 590 -11.26 14.16 22.34
C ALA A 590 -11.73 13.83 23.77
N ALA A 591 -13.04 13.66 23.98
CA ALA A 591 -13.61 13.36 25.30
C ALA A 591 -13.20 11.99 25.87
N ASN A 592 -12.79 11.05 25.00
CA ASN A 592 -12.43 9.69 25.36
C ASN A 592 -10.92 9.39 25.16
N GLU A 593 -10.08 10.43 25.08
CA GLU A 593 -8.63 10.24 25.19
C GLU A 593 -8.30 9.71 26.59
N GLN A 594 -7.47 8.68 26.66
CA GLN A 594 -7.11 8.01 27.90
C GLN A 594 -5.73 8.51 28.38
N PRO A 595 -5.68 9.42 29.38
CA PRO A 595 -4.44 10.07 29.81
C PRO A 595 -3.42 9.10 30.42
N GLN A 596 -3.86 7.92 30.88
CA GLN A 596 -2.98 6.88 31.41
C GLN A 596 -2.10 6.22 30.35
N PHE A 597 -2.42 6.34 29.05
CA PHE A 597 -1.58 5.76 28.00
C PHE A 597 -0.36 6.64 27.73
N VAL A 598 0.81 6.01 27.76
CA VAL A 598 2.08 6.66 27.41
C VAL A 598 2.38 6.41 25.94
N ARG A 599 2.88 7.44 25.24
CA ARG A 599 3.25 7.34 23.82
C ARG A 599 4.24 6.18 23.60
N PRO A 600 3.91 5.18 22.77
CA PRO A 600 4.84 4.09 22.47
C PRO A 600 6.12 4.58 21.80
N THR A 601 7.27 4.04 22.19
CA THR A 601 8.58 4.39 21.61
C THR A 601 9.01 3.43 20.49
N ALA A 602 8.39 2.26 20.41
CA ALA A 602 8.76 1.24 19.43
C ALA A 602 8.24 1.58 18.02
N PRO A 603 9.11 1.67 16.99
CA PRO A 603 8.67 1.83 15.61
C PRO A 603 8.00 0.55 15.11
N LEU A 604 6.87 0.69 14.42
CA LEU A 604 6.14 -0.45 13.83
C LEU A 604 6.71 -0.91 12.47
N ILE A 605 7.96 -0.58 12.16
CA ILE A 605 8.59 -0.82 10.86
C ILE A 605 9.47 -2.09 10.92
N GLY A 606 9.42 -2.89 9.85
CA GLY A 606 10.23 -4.11 9.71
C GLY A 606 9.46 -5.39 10.05
N ARG A 607 10.21 -6.47 10.29
CA ARG A 607 9.67 -7.80 10.66
C ARG A 607 9.99 -8.16 12.10
N ALA A 608 9.11 -8.92 12.74
CA ALA A 608 9.38 -9.56 14.01
C ALA A 608 10.18 -10.86 13.81
N ALA A 609 10.69 -11.44 14.90
CA ALA A 609 11.51 -12.66 14.89
C ALA A 609 10.79 -13.89 14.27
N ASP A 610 9.45 -13.88 14.26
CA ASP A 610 8.61 -14.89 13.62
C ASP A 610 8.40 -14.66 12.11
N GLY A 611 9.00 -13.61 11.54
CA GLY A 611 8.87 -13.23 10.14
C GLY A 611 7.61 -12.43 9.78
N SER A 612 6.71 -12.18 10.73
CA SER A 612 5.54 -11.32 10.57
C SER A 612 5.95 -9.84 10.50
N PHE A 613 5.13 -8.98 9.91
CA PHE A 613 5.41 -7.54 9.91
C PHE A 613 5.10 -6.93 11.28
N LYS A 614 5.97 -6.05 11.79
CA LYS A 614 5.73 -5.33 13.05
C LYS A 614 4.47 -4.45 12.99
N THR A 615 4.03 -4.06 11.79
CA THR A 615 2.76 -3.37 11.55
C THR A 615 1.52 -4.21 11.86
N ALA A 616 1.65 -5.55 11.95
CA ALA A 616 0.52 -6.46 12.19
C ALA A 616 -0.21 -6.16 13.51
N VAL A 617 0.52 -5.69 14.53
CA VAL A 617 -0.02 -5.32 15.85
C VAL A 617 -0.99 -4.13 15.77
N ALA A 618 -0.91 -3.33 14.70
CA ALA A 618 -1.73 -2.13 14.49
C ALA A 618 -2.81 -2.32 13.39
N LYS A 619 -3.15 -3.58 13.07
CA LYS A 619 -4.24 -3.90 12.14
C LYS A 619 -5.62 -3.81 12.80
N GLU A 620 -5.73 -4.23 14.05
CA GLU A 620 -6.98 -4.21 14.80
C GLU A 620 -7.10 -2.91 15.59
N TYR A 621 -8.26 -2.26 15.53
CA TYR A 621 -8.52 -1.05 16.32
C TYR A 621 -8.51 -1.35 17.83
N PRO A 622 -7.91 -0.50 18.67
CA PRO A 622 -7.99 -0.72 20.10
C PRO A 622 -9.44 -0.50 20.62
N ALA A 623 -9.77 -1.10 21.76
CA ALA A 623 -11.12 -1.04 22.35
C ALA A 623 -11.63 0.40 22.50
N GLY A 624 -10.78 1.32 23.00
CA GLY A 624 -11.15 2.73 23.15
C GLY A 624 -11.53 3.39 21.82
N MET A 625 -10.82 3.07 20.73
CA MET A 625 -11.13 3.61 19.40
C MET A 625 -12.46 3.05 18.86
N ASN A 626 -12.72 1.75 19.05
CA ASN A 626 -14.00 1.14 18.68
C ASN A 626 -15.18 1.76 19.44
N PHE A 627 -15.00 2.01 20.74
CA PHE A 627 -15.99 2.70 21.58
C PHE A 627 -16.29 4.10 21.04
N CYS A 628 -15.26 4.90 20.74
CA CYS A 628 -15.45 6.25 20.20
C CYS A 628 -16.24 6.26 18.88
N PHE A 629 -15.99 5.31 17.98
CA PHE A 629 -16.78 5.19 16.76
C PHE A 629 -18.24 4.86 17.04
N ALA A 630 -18.49 3.86 17.90
CA ALA A 630 -19.84 3.43 18.26
C ALA A 630 -20.62 4.57 18.95
N GLU A 631 -20.00 5.28 19.89
CA GLU A 631 -20.62 6.42 20.58
C GLU A 631 -20.93 7.56 19.60
N ALA A 632 -19.99 7.94 18.73
CA ALA A 632 -20.20 9.00 17.75
C ALA A 632 -21.37 8.70 16.80
N PHE A 633 -21.53 7.45 16.40
CA PHE A 633 -22.64 7.00 15.56
C PHE A 633 -23.95 6.89 16.32
N TRP A 634 -23.92 6.37 17.54
CA TRP A 634 -25.09 6.31 18.42
C TRP A 634 -25.70 7.68 18.64
N LEU A 635 -24.88 8.68 19.00
CA LEU A 635 -25.34 10.06 19.20
C LEU A 635 -26.06 10.64 17.98
N HIS A 636 -25.58 10.32 16.76
CA HIS A 636 -26.25 10.73 15.53
C HIS A 636 -27.58 9.98 15.32
N ILE A 637 -27.56 8.65 15.47
CA ILE A 637 -28.74 7.78 15.30
C ILE A 637 -29.86 8.20 16.26
N SER A 638 -29.58 8.29 17.57
CA SER A 638 -30.57 8.67 18.57
C SER A 638 -31.14 10.06 18.30
N ALA A 639 -30.29 11.03 17.94
CA ALA A 639 -30.73 12.37 17.59
C ALA A 639 -31.60 12.41 16.32
N ARG A 640 -31.39 11.49 15.37
CA ARG A 640 -32.20 11.41 14.14
C ARG A 640 -33.58 10.84 14.44
N PHE A 641 -33.68 9.79 15.26
CA PHE A 641 -34.96 9.22 15.72
C PHE A 641 -35.75 10.20 16.60
N ALA A 642 -35.08 10.97 17.46
CA ALA A 642 -35.73 11.99 18.28
C ALA A 642 -36.34 13.14 17.45
N ARG A 643 -35.65 13.56 16.37
CA ARG A 643 -36.08 14.67 15.50
C ARG A 643 -37.13 14.28 14.48
N HIS A 644 -37.07 13.05 13.98
CA HIS A 644 -37.94 12.56 12.92
C HIS A 644 -38.66 11.33 13.46
N GLN A 645 -39.90 11.51 13.92
CA GLN A 645 -40.73 10.41 14.42
C GLN A 645 -40.61 9.22 13.47
N ALA A 646 -40.00 8.14 13.95
CA ALA A 646 -39.78 6.98 13.11
C ALA A 646 -41.12 6.38 12.69
N PRO A 647 -41.20 5.75 11.50
CA PRO A 647 -42.43 5.13 11.02
C PRO A 647 -43.03 4.21 12.08
N THR A 648 -44.35 4.26 12.28
CA THR A 648 -45.08 3.43 13.25
C THR A 648 -45.01 1.94 12.91
N THR A 649 -44.76 1.60 11.64
CA THR A 649 -44.51 0.24 11.17
C THR A 649 -43.18 0.18 10.44
N ILE A 650 -42.28 -0.66 10.95
CA ILE A 650 -40.94 -0.87 10.38
C ILE A 650 -40.94 -2.27 9.76
N PRO A 651 -40.80 -2.37 8.42
CA PRO A 651 -40.70 -3.65 7.75
C PRO A 651 -39.55 -4.49 8.33
N GLY A 652 -39.75 -5.79 8.47
CA GLY A 652 -38.67 -6.71 8.84
C GLY A 652 -37.61 -6.79 7.76
N ALA A 653 -36.35 -7.02 8.14
CA ALA A 653 -35.27 -7.28 7.20
C ALA A 653 -35.52 -8.56 6.41
N SER A 654 -35.04 -8.60 5.16
CA SER A 654 -35.12 -9.79 4.33
C SER A 654 -34.34 -10.95 4.98
N LYS A 655 -34.73 -12.19 4.66
CA LYS A 655 -34.04 -13.39 5.19
C LYS A 655 -32.53 -13.36 4.94
N TYR A 656 -32.11 -12.89 3.76
CA TYR A 656 -30.71 -12.74 3.41
C TYR A 656 -29.97 -11.80 4.36
N VAL A 657 -30.56 -10.64 4.69
CA VAL A 657 -29.93 -9.66 5.57
C VAL A 657 -29.94 -10.13 7.03
N GLN A 658 -30.99 -10.83 7.45
CA GLN A 658 -31.02 -11.45 8.78
C GLN A 658 -29.92 -12.52 8.94
N GLU A 659 -29.68 -13.32 7.91
CA GLU A 659 -28.58 -14.30 7.88
C GLU A 659 -27.21 -13.59 7.94
N LEU A 660 -27.01 -12.53 7.15
CA LEU A 660 -25.78 -11.72 7.21
C LEU A 660 -25.55 -11.13 8.60
N ALA A 661 -26.57 -10.51 9.19
CA ALA A 661 -26.48 -9.93 10.53
C ALA A 661 -26.12 -11.01 11.56
N LYS A 662 -26.78 -12.17 11.52
CA LYS A 662 -26.51 -13.31 12.40
C LYS A 662 -25.08 -13.83 12.27
N ILE A 663 -24.58 -14.04 11.06
CA ILE A 663 -23.20 -14.49 10.83
C ILE A 663 -22.23 -13.42 11.35
N SER A 664 -22.51 -12.15 11.06
CA SER A 664 -21.64 -11.04 11.46
C SER A 664 -21.61 -10.80 12.96
N ALA A 665 -22.63 -11.25 13.70
CA ALA A 665 -22.72 -11.11 15.16
C ALA A 665 -21.84 -12.11 15.93
N CYS A 666 -21.43 -13.22 15.31
CA CYS A 666 -20.67 -14.28 15.95
C CYS A 666 -19.19 -13.89 16.19
N VAL A 667 -18.74 -13.98 17.43
CA VAL A 667 -17.31 -13.89 17.80
C VAL A 667 -16.68 -15.27 17.74
N ASP A 668 -15.72 -15.46 16.84
CA ASP A 668 -14.93 -16.69 16.72
C ASP A 668 -13.52 -16.45 17.28
N ARG A 669 -13.27 -16.97 18.48
CA ARG A 669 -12.01 -16.75 19.22
C ARG A 669 -10.82 -17.51 18.63
N ASP A 670 -11.09 -18.54 17.82
CA ASP A 670 -10.06 -19.40 17.23
C ASP A 670 -9.59 -18.88 15.86
N ARG A 671 -10.27 -17.87 15.30
CA ARG A 671 -9.87 -17.27 14.02
C ARG A 671 -8.64 -16.37 14.14
N SER A 672 -7.63 -16.70 13.34
CA SER A 672 -6.43 -15.89 13.16
C SER A 672 -6.68 -14.62 12.33
N ILE A 673 -5.91 -13.57 12.61
CA ILE A 673 -5.87 -12.36 11.78
C ILE A 673 -5.52 -12.73 10.33
N MET A 674 -6.35 -12.29 9.39
CA MET A 674 -6.09 -12.49 7.97
C MET A 674 -5.25 -11.35 7.37
N PRO A 675 -4.56 -11.59 6.25
CA PRO A 675 -3.88 -10.53 5.51
C PRO A 675 -4.88 -9.48 4.99
N ASP A 676 -4.43 -8.23 4.87
CA ASP A 676 -5.17 -7.10 4.30
C ASP A 676 -5.60 -7.37 2.84
N TYR A 677 -4.83 -8.23 2.18
CA TYR A 677 -5.07 -8.73 0.84
C TYR A 677 -5.50 -10.19 0.92
N GLN A 678 -6.76 -10.46 0.61
CA GLN A 678 -7.27 -11.82 0.43
C GLN A 678 -7.58 -11.99 -1.05
N PRO A 679 -6.74 -12.73 -1.81
CA PRO A 679 -6.98 -12.94 -3.23
C PRO A 679 -8.35 -13.58 -3.43
N LEU A 680 -9.11 -13.08 -4.41
CA LEU A 680 -10.33 -13.73 -4.89
C LEU A 680 -9.94 -15.14 -5.34
N HIS A 681 -10.44 -16.16 -4.64
CA HIS A 681 -10.28 -17.56 -5.03
C HIS A 681 -11.31 -17.96 -6.08
#